data_AF-A0A921GWN4-F1
#
_entry.id   AF-A0A921GWN4-F1
#
_cell.length_a   1.000
_cell.length_b   1.000
_cell.length_c   1.000
_cell.angle_alpha   90.00
_cell.angle_beta   90.00
_cell.angle_gamma   90.00
#
_symmetry.space_group_name_H-M   'P 1'
#
loop_
_entity.id
_entity.type
_entity.pdbx_description
1 polymer ?
#
loop_
_entity_poly.entity_id
_entity_poly.type
_entity_poly.pdbx_seq_one_letter_code
_entity_poly.pdbx_strand_id
1 'polypeptide(L)'
;MADSTLFNYSMVKGTVDAILFQNKDNFYTVLKVDTIESNETFDSMPTVVGFFPEVVEGDVYTFKGQVATHPKYGKQLKAETFEKELPQTKEAIVSYLSSDLFKGIGKKTAQNIVNALGENTISDILNDATVLEKVPGLPKKKQQQIAEQIASNQETERIIIRLHDLGFGPKLAMNIYQTYLGETLNVIEKSPYQLVYDVKGIGFNKADVLAKNIGIQYNDPERIKAGILYLLEEECIKQGHTYLPSQFLIDNVQDMLSNPPAEEIERKQIEAQIDQLVNDSKLIQQEDQFAIPSLYYSEIKSVQNLYRNFTYTKKLKDIETSELLLEIGDIEDKNNVSYAESQREALQTAINSKVMLLTGGPGTGKTTVIKGIVELYAEIHGLSLDYDDYKEDDYPIVLGAPTGRASKRLSESTELEAMTIHRLIGWNQDTQPEDILDNEINAKLIIIDEMSMVDTWLFHQFMSAVPIDAQIILVGDEDQLPSVGPGQVFKDLIDSKVIPRVNLTEVYRQQEGSSIIELAHRIKLNQHVDITQRFHDRNFINCSTEQIPEVVDKVVNSAVSKGYDMSDIQVLAPMYKGSAGIKKLNSVLQGILNPKDKDTREIEFGEVLFRKGDKVLQLVNRPNDNIFNGDIGVIVGIFWAKENALDKDVVVVDFEGNEITFTRQDLMELTHAYCTSIHKSQGSEFPIVIMPMVKQYYRMLQKPILYTGLTRAKQSLVFLGDPQAFDLGLKTNGQVRMTQLCSLLQAYFNNDEDEAQADAKEVNNSFDASIELSETTIYKIDPMINMGQMSPYDFVND
;
A
#
# COMPACT_ATOMS: atom_id res chain seq x y z
N MET A 1 31.52 9.34 33.90
CA MET A 1 31.82 10.30 32.82
C MET A 1 30.49 10.82 32.35
N ALA A 2 30.32 12.14 32.28
CA ALA A 2 29.04 12.81 32.07
C ALA A 2 28.43 12.45 30.71
N ASP A 3 27.14 12.13 30.72
CA ASP A 3 26.33 11.83 29.54
C ASP A 3 26.23 13.04 28.60
N SER A 4 26.51 12.78 27.33
CA SER A 4 26.42 13.74 26.24
C SER A 4 25.09 13.58 25.48
N THR A 5 24.04 14.24 25.95
CA THR A 5 22.80 14.49 25.17
C THR A 5 22.31 15.91 25.41
N LEU A 6 23.12 16.91 25.05
CA LEU A 6 22.69 18.31 24.89
C LEU A 6 22.21 18.51 23.45
N PHE A 7 20.95 18.17 23.16
CA PHE A 7 20.27 18.78 22.02
C PHE A 7 20.02 20.26 22.39
N ASN A 8 20.73 21.19 21.75
CA ASN A 8 20.44 22.62 21.87
C ASN A 8 19.11 22.91 21.15
N TYR A 9 18.00 22.77 21.87
CA TYR A 9 16.71 23.17 21.35
C TYR A 9 16.60 24.69 21.26
N SER A 10 16.09 25.18 20.15
CA SER A 10 15.64 26.55 20.02
C SER A 10 14.29 26.69 20.71
N MET A 11 14.11 27.78 21.45
CA MET A 11 12.96 28.08 22.30
C MET A 11 12.39 29.44 21.92
N VAL A 12 11.07 29.50 21.73
CA VAL A 12 10.30 30.73 21.53
C VAL A 12 9.15 30.72 22.52
N LYS A 13 9.17 31.65 23.45
CA LYS A 13 8.07 31.95 24.37
C LYS A 13 7.38 33.23 23.94
N GLY A 14 6.08 33.18 23.77
CA GLY A 14 5.34 34.33 23.27
C GLY A 14 3.84 34.12 23.19
N THR A 15 3.13 35.21 22.93
CA THR A 15 1.68 35.22 22.73
C THR A 15 1.34 34.76 21.33
N VAL A 16 0.42 33.81 21.17
CA VAL A 16 -0.06 33.41 19.84
C VAL A 16 -0.91 34.54 19.27
N ASP A 17 -0.41 35.20 18.24
CA ASP A 17 -1.08 36.36 17.62
C ASP A 17 -2.13 35.93 16.60
N ALA A 18 -1.79 34.95 15.76
CA ALA A 18 -2.69 34.42 14.73
C ALA A 18 -2.39 32.96 14.40
N ILE A 19 -3.45 32.17 14.21
CA ILE A 19 -3.40 30.84 13.63
C ILE A 19 -3.57 30.98 12.11
N LEU A 20 -2.48 30.80 11.37
CA LEU A 20 -2.48 30.95 9.91
C LEU A 20 -3.11 29.75 9.19
N PHE A 21 -2.98 28.57 9.78
CA PHE A 21 -3.52 27.33 9.24
C PHE A 21 -3.63 26.28 10.36
N GLN A 22 -4.72 25.52 10.35
CA GLN A 22 -4.88 24.35 11.21
C GLN A 22 -5.61 23.25 10.42
N ASN A 23 -4.98 22.09 10.33
CA ASN A 23 -5.64 20.88 9.88
C ASN A 23 -6.30 20.21 11.10
N LYS A 24 -7.62 20.00 11.05
CA LYS A 24 -8.39 19.45 12.16
C LYS A 24 -8.23 17.93 12.33
N ASP A 25 -7.84 17.23 11.27
CA ASP A 25 -7.75 15.76 11.25
C ASP A 25 -6.43 15.28 11.83
N ASN A 26 -5.34 15.99 11.56
CA ASN A 26 -4.00 15.63 12.06
C ASN A 26 -3.39 16.66 13.01
N PHE A 27 -4.10 17.74 13.34
CA PHE A 27 -3.66 18.82 14.25
C PHE A 27 -2.40 19.58 13.82
N TYR A 28 -1.98 19.45 12.56
CA TYR A 28 -0.88 20.25 12.03
C TYR A 28 -1.30 21.72 11.97
N THR A 29 -0.52 22.57 12.63
CA THR A 29 -0.88 23.97 12.85
C THR A 29 0.31 24.89 12.57
N VAL A 30 0.01 26.04 11.97
CA VAL A 30 0.95 27.11 11.66
C VAL A 30 0.52 28.38 12.39
N LEU A 31 1.40 28.91 13.24
CA LEU A 31 1.12 30.00 14.18
C LEU A 31 2.09 31.17 13.94
N LYS A 32 1.61 32.40 14.16
CA LYS A 32 2.45 33.58 14.41
C LYS A 32 2.52 33.85 15.90
N VAL A 33 3.73 34.05 16.43
CA VAL A 33 3.97 34.23 17.86
C VAL A 33 4.64 35.56 18.13
N ASP A 34 4.00 36.40 18.94
CA ASP A 34 4.59 37.64 19.45
C ASP A 34 5.57 37.31 20.57
N THR A 35 6.85 37.54 20.33
CA THR A 35 7.92 36.98 21.16
C THR A 35 8.11 37.76 22.45
N ILE A 36 8.00 37.07 23.58
CA ILE A 36 8.35 37.58 24.90
C ILE A 36 9.81 37.24 25.23
N GLU A 37 10.20 35.99 24.98
CA GLU A 37 11.53 35.45 25.25
C GLU A 37 11.91 34.42 24.18
N SER A 38 13.15 34.47 23.69
CA SER A 38 13.67 33.44 22.79
C SER A 38 15.19 33.32 22.93
N ASN A 39 15.70 32.10 22.79
CA ASN A 39 17.14 31.86 22.70
C ASN A 39 17.65 31.88 21.24
N GLU A 40 16.79 32.23 20.28
CA GLU A 40 17.11 32.35 18.87
C GLU A 40 16.69 33.70 18.30
N THR A 41 17.34 34.10 17.21
CA THR A 41 17.08 35.38 16.55
C THR A 41 16.30 35.19 15.26
N PHE A 42 15.11 35.79 15.24
CA PHE A 42 14.20 35.82 14.09
C PHE A 42 14.14 37.25 13.51
N ASP A 43 14.16 37.37 12.18
CA ASP A 43 14.17 38.67 11.49
C ASP A 43 12.80 39.40 11.55
N SER A 44 11.75 38.66 11.89
CA SER A 44 10.38 39.14 12.06
C SER A 44 9.67 38.27 13.10
N MET A 45 8.41 38.61 13.39
CA MET A 45 7.56 37.81 14.28
C MET A 45 7.64 36.31 13.93
N PRO A 46 8.17 35.45 14.83
CA PRO A 46 8.47 34.06 14.52
C PRO A 46 7.22 33.30 14.09
N THR A 47 7.41 32.44 13.10
CA THR A 47 6.39 31.49 12.68
C THR A 47 6.71 30.15 13.30
N VAL A 48 5.77 29.60 14.07
CA VAL A 48 5.91 28.31 14.72
C VAL A 48 5.03 27.30 13.99
N VAL A 49 5.60 26.14 13.67
CA VAL A 49 4.87 25.05 13.01
C VAL A 49 5.01 23.77 13.84
N GLY A 50 3.93 23.02 13.99
CA GLY A 50 3.93 21.82 14.81
C GLY A 50 2.57 21.13 14.81
N PHE A 51 2.42 20.15 15.69
CA PHE A 51 1.18 19.40 15.88
C PHE A 51 0.62 19.77 17.26
N PHE A 52 -0.52 20.45 17.30
CA PHE A 52 -1.08 21.01 18.53
C PHE A 52 -2.59 20.72 18.61
N PRO A 53 -3.09 20.08 19.67
CA PRO A 53 -4.50 19.71 19.82
C PRO A 53 -5.42 20.93 19.88
N GLU A 54 -5.12 21.87 20.78
CA GLU A 54 -5.89 23.10 20.98
C GLU A 54 -4.95 24.27 21.33
N VAL A 55 -4.66 25.11 20.34
CA VAL A 55 -3.95 26.38 20.53
C VAL A 55 -4.96 27.50 20.48
N VAL A 56 -4.86 28.42 21.44
CA VAL A 56 -5.78 29.55 21.56
C VAL A 56 -5.04 30.84 21.22
N GLU A 57 -5.60 31.63 20.30
CA GLU A 57 -5.08 32.97 20.00
C GLU A 57 -5.17 33.86 21.25
N GLY A 58 -4.12 34.63 21.50
CA GLY A 58 -3.99 35.51 22.66
C GLY A 58 -3.38 34.85 23.91
N ASP A 59 -3.24 33.53 23.94
CA ASP A 59 -2.58 32.82 25.05
C ASP A 59 -1.06 32.74 24.85
N VAL A 60 -0.33 32.65 25.97
CA VAL A 60 1.13 32.57 25.97
C VAL A 60 1.57 31.11 25.99
N TYR A 61 2.46 30.76 25.07
CA TYR A 61 3.02 29.43 24.94
C TYR A 61 4.54 29.49 24.85
N THR A 62 5.19 28.46 25.40
CA THR A 62 6.60 28.18 25.22
C THR A 62 6.75 27.02 24.24
N PHE A 63 7.32 27.30 23.06
CA PHE A 63 7.58 26.31 22.01
C PHE A 63 9.06 25.94 22.01
N LYS A 64 9.36 24.64 21.95
CA LYS A 64 10.75 24.14 21.86
C LYS A 64 10.88 23.22 20.66
N GLY A 65 11.97 23.36 19.91
CA GLY A 65 12.24 22.52 18.75
C GLY A 65 13.41 23.01 17.93
N GLN A 66 13.36 22.78 16.62
CA GLN A 66 14.46 23.09 15.71
C GLN A 66 14.08 24.24 14.77
N VAL A 67 15.03 25.15 14.55
CA VAL A 67 14.85 26.19 13.53
C VAL A 67 15.03 25.57 12.15
N ALA A 68 14.03 25.77 11.29
CA ALA A 68 14.07 25.43 9.89
C ALA A 68 13.77 26.69 9.07
N THR A 69 14.40 26.81 7.91
CA THR A 69 14.17 27.96 7.03
C THR A 69 13.09 27.59 6.01
N HIS A 70 11.98 28.32 6.01
CA HIS A 70 10.89 28.15 5.06
C HIS A 70 11.02 29.15 3.90
N PRO A 71 10.90 28.72 2.63
CA PRO A 71 11.14 29.57 1.45
C PRO A 71 10.30 30.85 1.40
N LYS A 72 9.05 30.80 1.90
CA LYS A 72 8.07 31.91 1.85
C LYS A 72 8.02 32.75 3.13
N TYR A 73 8.40 32.19 4.28
CA TYR A 73 8.15 32.79 5.59
C TYR A 73 9.41 33.03 6.42
N GLY A 74 10.60 32.76 5.85
CA GLY A 74 11.89 32.94 6.52
C GLY A 74 12.14 31.86 7.58
N LYS A 75 12.95 32.19 8.59
CA LYS A 75 13.21 31.29 9.73
C LYS A 75 11.90 30.98 10.47
N GLN A 76 11.64 29.69 10.66
CA GLN A 76 10.51 29.17 11.43
C GLN A 76 11.01 28.23 12.51
N LEU A 77 10.29 28.17 13.63
CA LEU A 77 10.52 27.14 14.63
C LEU A 77 9.61 25.95 14.32
N LYS A 78 10.20 24.80 14.00
CA LYS A 78 9.49 23.52 14.01
C LYS A 78 9.42 23.05 15.46
N ALA A 79 8.29 23.33 16.11
CA ALA A 79 8.06 22.92 17.49
C ALA A 79 7.94 21.39 17.55
N GLU A 80 8.75 20.79 18.40
CA GLU A 80 8.66 19.37 18.74
C GLU A 80 7.83 19.16 20.01
N THR A 81 7.87 20.14 20.90
CA THR A 81 7.06 20.18 22.11
C THR A 81 6.61 21.61 22.38
N PHE A 82 5.55 21.76 23.16
CA PHE A 82 4.99 23.04 23.55
C PHE A 82 4.46 22.95 24.98
N GLU A 83 4.42 24.08 25.65
CA GLU A 83 3.90 24.21 27.01
C GLU A 83 3.10 25.50 27.08
N LYS A 84 1.85 25.43 27.54
CA LYS A 84 1.06 26.64 27.77
C LYS A 84 1.51 27.28 29.07
N GLU A 85 1.85 28.56 28.99
CA GLU A 85 2.20 29.31 30.18
C GLU A 85 0.94 29.67 30.95
N LEU A 86 0.85 29.22 32.19
CA LEU A 86 -0.22 29.65 33.07
C LEU A 86 -0.08 31.16 33.33
N PRO A 87 -1.15 31.94 33.19
CA PRO A 87 -1.09 33.37 33.44
C PRO A 87 -0.73 33.63 34.91
N GLN A 88 0.34 34.39 35.14
CA GLN A 88 0.87 34.67 36.49
C GLN A 88 0.40 36.02 37.07
N THR A 89 -0.20 36.89 36.24
CA THR A 89 -0.72 38.19 36.68
C THR A 89 -2.23 38.16 36.83
N LYS A 90 -2.77 38.93 37.80
CA LYS A 90 -4.23 39.00 38.02
C LYS A 90 -5.01 39.34 36.76
N GLU A 91 -4.50 40.26 35.96
CA GLU A 91 -5.14 40.70 34.71
C GLU A 91 -5.18 39.59 33.65
N ALA A 92 -4.10 38.82 33.53
CA ALA A 92 -4.03 37.71 32.58
C ALA A 92 -4.93 36.53 33.01
N ILE A 93 -5.02 36.24 34.32
CA ILE A 93 -5.92 35.19 34.84
C ILE A 93 -7.39 35.57 34.61
N VAL A 94 -7.74 36.85 34.75
CA VAL A 94 -9.10 37.33 34.44
C VAL A 94 -9.41 37.18 32.97
N SER A 95 -8.46 37.48 32.08
CA SER A 95 -8.62 37.27 30.64
C SER A 95 -8.86 35.79 30.32
N TYR A 96 -8.01 34.92 30.86
CA TYR A 96 -8.08 33.46 30.68
C TYR A 96 -9.42 32.87 31.12
N LEU A 97 -9.87 33.16 32.34
CA LEU A 97 -11.16 32.66 32.86
C LEU A 97 -12.38 33.26 32.15
N SER A 98 -12.21 34.39 31.45
CA SER A 98 -13.29 35.05 30.69
C SER A 98 -13.28 34.74 29.19
N SER A 99 -12.37 33.88 28.75
CA SER A 99 -12.22 33.46 27.35
C SER A 99 -13.35 32.51 26.93
N ASP A 100 -13.45 32.25 25.63
CA ASP A 100 -14.45 31.35 25.04
C ASP A 100 -14.29 29.89 25.51
N LEU A 101 -13.14 29.54 26.12
CA LEU A 101 -12.91 28.26 26.80
C LEU A 101 -13.90 28.02 27.95
N PHE A 102 -14.37 29.10 28.60
CA PHE A 102 -15.22 29.02 29.78
C PHE A 102 -16.62 29.56 29.50
N LYS A 103 -17.44 28.73 28.83
CA LYS A 103 -18.83 29.07 28.48
C LYS A 103 -19.64 29.52 29.70
N GLY A 104 -20.04 30.80 29.70
CA GLY A 104 -20.86 31.40 30.75
C GLY A 104 -20.09 32.13 31.85
N ILE A 105 -18.78 32.34 31.69
CA ILE A 105 -17.96 33.16 32.59
C ILE A 105 -17.61 34.48 31.92
N GLY A 106 -18.26 35.56 32.36
CA GLY A 106 -17.92 36.91 31.93
C GLY A 106 -16.80 37.53 32.77
N LYS A 107 -16.19 38.61 32.25
CA LYS A 107 -15.10 39.36 32.93
C LYS A 107 -15.38 39.69 34.41
N LYS A 108 -16.62 40.03 34.79
CA LYS A 108 -16.98 40.31 36.19
C LYS A 108 -16.87 39.09 37.10
N THR A 109 -17.27 37.92 36.60
CA THR A 109 -17.18 36.66 37.35
C THR A 109 -15.73 36.21 37.45
N ALA A 110 -14.97 36.31 36.36
CA ALA A 110 -13.53 36.05 36.36
C ALA A 110 -12.78 36.97 37.35
N GLN A 111 -13.09 38.27 37.38
CA GLN A 111 -12.53 39.21 38.34
C GLN A 111 -12.86 38.84 39.79
N ASN A 112 -14.08 38.39 40.07
CA ASN A 112 -14.47 37.94 41.41
C ASN A 112 -13.68 36.70 41.85
N ILE A 113 -13.44 35.75 40.95
CA ILE A 113 -12.64 34.56 41.23
C ILE A 113 -11.20 34.97 41.56
N VAL A 114 -10.57 35.80 40.73
CA VAL A 114 -9.19 36.25 40.92
C VAL A 114 -9.04 37.16 42.15
N ASN A 115 -10.04 37.97 42.48
CA ASN A 115 -10.02 38.78 43.69
C ASN A 115 -10.10 37.94 44.98
N ALA A 116 -10.79 36.79 44.93
CA ALA A 116 -10.92 35.89 46.06
C ALA A 116 -9.72 34.94 46.22
N LEU A 117 -9.10 34.53 45.12
CA LEU A 117 -8.06 33.48 45.08
C LEU A 117 -6.65 34.02 44.82
N GLY A 118 -6.50 35.24 44.29
CA GLY A 118 -5.20 35.88 44.08
C GLY A 118 -4.47 35.41 42.82
N GLU A 119 -3.15 35.61 42.79
CA GLU A 119 -2.31 35.36 41.60
C GLU A 119 -2.06 33.87 41.33
N ASN A 120 -2.29 32.99 42.31
CA ASN A 120 -2.14 31.54 42.16
C ASN A 120 -3.46 30.83 41.87
N THR A 121 -4.50 31.57 41.47
CA THR A 121 -5.87 31.06 41.26
C THR A 121 -5.91 29.72 40.51
N ILE A 122 -5.19 29.59 39.39
CA ILE A 122 -5.25 28.39 38.54
C ILE A 122 -4.55 27.20 39.22
N SER A 123 -3.37 27.44 39.82
CA SER A 123 -2.62 26.40 40.56
C SER A 123 -3.37 25.92 41.79
N ASP A 124 -4.06 26.82 42.50
CA ASP A 124 -4.87 26.47 43.67
C ASP A 124 -6.09 25.61 43.28
N ILE A 125 -6.73 25.91 42.14
CA ILE A 125 -7.86 25.11 41.62
C ILE A 125 -7.39 23.72 41.16
N LEU A 126 -6.22 23.62 40.54
CA LEU A 126 -5.63 22.34 40.12
C LEU A 126 -5.28 21.43 41.30
N ASN A 127 -4.78 22.01 42.39
CA ASN A 127 -4.42 21.26 43.59
C ASN A 127 -5.66 20.89 44.44
N ASP A 128 -6.63 21.80 44.53
CA ASP A 128 -7.85 21.60 45.31
C ASP A 128 -9.03 22.38 44.70
N ALA A 129 -9.94 21.66 44.06
CA ALA A 129 -11.13 22.26 43.44
C ALA A 129 -12.08 22.92 44.46
N THR A 130 -12.00 22.57 45.75
CA THR A 130 -12.88 23.13 46.80
C THR A 130 -12.57 24.60 47.11
N VAL A 131 -11.41 25.11 46.67
CA VAL A 131 -11.04 26.51 46.87
C VAL A 131 -12.00 27.45 46.12
N LEU A 132 -12.66 26.99 45.05
CA LEU A 132 -13.72 27.72 44.33
C LEU A 132 -14.98 27.97 45.18
N GLU A 133 -15.20 27.23 46.28
CA GLU A 133 -16.31 27.47 47.21
C GLU A 133 -16.15 28.79 48.00
N LYS A 134 -14.92 29.28 48.12
CA LYS A 134 -14.60 30.55 48.80
C LYS A 134 -14.97 31.78 47.96
N VAL A 135 -15.30 31.61 46.68
CA VAL A 135 -15.65 32.71 45.75
C VAL A 135 -17.11 33.15 45.97
N PRO A 136 -17.36 34.41 46.38
CA PRO A 136 -18.71 34.89 46.66
C PRO A 136 -19.61 34.91 45.41
N GLY A 137 -20.76 34.24 45.48
CA GLY A 137 -21.79 34.28 44.43
C GLY A 137 -21.50 33.40 43.20
N LEU A 138 -20.55 32.46 43.28
CA LEU A 138 -20.28 31.49 42.22
C LEU A 138 -21.13 30.21 42.43
N PRO A 139 -22.03 29.83 41.50
CA PRO A 139 -22.85 28.63 41.63
C PRO A 139 -22.03 27.34 41.56
N LYS A 140 -22.38 26.30 42.33
CA LYS A 140 -21.71 24.98 42.33
C LYS A 140 -21.50 24.38 40.94
N LYS A 141 -22.50 24.49 40.05
CA LYS A 141 -22.40 24.00 38.66
C LYS A 141 -21.29 24.68 37.87
N LYS A 142 -21.05 25.99 38.09
CA LYS A 142 -19.94 26.71 37.44
C LYS A 142 -18.60 26.39 38.08
N GLN A 143 -18.56 26.09 39.38
CA GLN A 143 -17.33 25.66 40.06
C GLN A 143 -16.81 24.34 39.48
N GLN A 144 -17.67 23.34 39.31
CA GLN A 144 -17.32 22.08 38.65
C GLN A 144 -16.84 22.31 37.21
N GLN A 145 -17.61 23.09 36.42
CA GLN A 145 -17.26 23.36 35.03
C GLN A 145 -15.87 24.03 34.88
N ILE A 146 -15.52 24.96 35.79
CA ILE A 146 -14.20 25.61 35.79
C ILE A 146 -13.10 24.61 36.12
N ALA A 147 -13.29 23.82 37.17
CA ALA A 147 -12.30 22.84 37.62
C ALA A 147 -12.05 21.75 36.56
N GLU A 148 -13.12 21.22 35.96
CA GLU A 148 -13.06 20.21 34.90
C GLU A 148 -12.35 20.74 33.65
N GLN A 149 -12.67 21.97 33.21
CA GLN A 149 -12.05 22.56 32.02
C GLN A 149 -10.57 22.88 32.23
N ILE A 150 -10.18 23.34 33.43
CA ILE A 150 -8.77 23.60 33.78
C ILE A 150 -7.98 22.29 33.85
N ALA A 151 -8.55 21.24 34.45
CA ALA A 151 -7.90 19.93 34.56
C ALA A 151 -7.71 19.25 33.19
N SER A 152 -8.76 19.24 32.35
CA SER A 152 -8.73 18.62 31.02
C SER A 152 -7.69 19.23 30.08
N ASN A 153 -7.54 20.56 30.11
CA ASN A 153 -6.56 21.25 29.28
C ASN A 153 -5.11 20.93 29.70
N GLN A 154 -4.84 20.84 31.01
CA GLN A 154 -3.50 20.46 31.50
C GLN A 154 -3.16 19.00 31.23
N GLU A 155 -4.15 18.10 31.34
CA GLU A 155 -3.94 16.66 31.12
C GLU A 155 -3.47 16.38 29.70
N THR A 156 -4.10 17.01 28.71
CA THR A 156 -3.74 16.88 27.29
C THR A 156 -2.30 17.32 27.00
N GLU A 157 -1.90 18.48 27.51
CA GLU A 157 -0.54 19.00 27.32
C GLU A 157 0.51 18.09 27.99
N ARG A 158 0.22 17.62 29.21
CA ARG A 158 1.09 16.72 29.95
C ARG A 158 1.30 15.39 29.22
N ILE A 159 0.26 14.85 28.61
CA ILE A 159 0.35 13.61 27.81
C ILE A 159 1.32 13.81 26.64
N ILE A 160 1.18 14.89 25.87
CA ILE A 160 2.03 15.13 24.68
C ILE A 160 3.48 15.38 25.05
N ILE A 161 3.73 16.16 26.10
CA ILE A 161 5.10 16.40 26.60
C ILE A 161 5.72 15.05 27.01
N ARG A 162 4.98 14.22 27.73
CA ARG A 162 5.46 12.91 28.16
C ARG A 162 5.73 11.98 26.99
N LEU A 163 4.89 11.99 25.96
CA LEU A 163 5.12 11.22 24.72
C LEU A 163 6.41 11.66 24.01
N HIS A 164 6.66 12.98 23.95
CA HIS A 164 7.90 13.52 23.38
C HIS A 164 9.13 13.10 24.20
N ASP A 165 9.07 13.17 25.54
CA ASP A 165 10.14 12.72 26.43
C ASP A 165 10.45 11.22 26.27
N LEU A 166 9.45 10.42 25.91
CA LEU A 166 9.58 8.99 25.63
C LEU A 166 10.15 8.70 24.22
N GLY A 167 10.44 9.74 23.43
CA GLY A 167 11.06 9.65 22.12
C GLY A 167 10.09 9.58 20.95
N PHE A 168 8.79 9.82 21.17
CA PHE A 168 7.83 9.91 20.09
C PHE A 168 7.89 11.28 19.41
N GLY A 169 8.14 11.29 18.09
CA GLY A 169 8.07 12.51 17.31
C GLY A 169 6.65 13.12 17.31
N PRO A 170 6.51 14.42 17.02
CA PRO A 170 5.25 15.16 17.25
C PRO A 170 4.03 14.56 16.57
N LYS A 171 4.18 14.14 15.30
CA LYS A 171 3.10 13.49 14.54
C LYS A 171 2.65 12.17 15.18
N LEU A 172 3.61 11.38 15.65
CA LEU A 172 3.34 10.07 16.24
C LEU A 172 2.74 10.23 17.65
N ALA A 173 3.24 11.19 18.43
CA ALA A 173 2.65 11.56 19.71
C ALA A 173 1.19 11.99 19.56
N MET A 174 0.88 12.78 18.53
CA MET A 174 -0.50 13.17 18.24
C MET A 174 -1.38 11.99 17.87
N ASN A 175 -0.89 11.08 17.02
CA ASN A 175 -1.64 9.87 16.67
C ASN A 175 -1.94 9.01 17.91
N ILE A 176 -0.95 8.82 18.80
CA ILE A 176 -1.15 8.05 20.04
C ILE A 176 -2.20 8.74 20.94
N TYR A 177 -2.13 10.06 21.07
CA TYR A 177 -3.11 10.82 21.84
C TYR A 177 -4.50 10.72 21.21
N GLN A 178 -4.64 10.81 19.89
CA GLN A 178 -5.94 10.65 19.23
C GLN A 178 -6.56 9.26 19.46
N THR A 179 -5.73 8.20 19.54
CA THR A 179 -6.21 6.83 19.76
C THR A 179 -6.75 6.62 21.18
N TYR A 180 -6.06 7.12 22.21
CA TYR A 180 -6.40 6.81 23.62
C TYR A 180 -6.88 7.98 24.47
N LEU A 181 -6.72 9.22 23.98
CA LEU A 181 -7.10 10.46 24.65
C LEU A 181 -6.53 10.52 26.08
N GLY A 182 -7.37 10.72 27.10
CA GLY A 182 -6.93 10.78 28.51
C GLY A 182 -6.26 9.50 29.03
N GLU A 183 -6.54 8.33 28.41
CA GLU A 183 -5.99 7.05 28.84
C GLU A 183 -4.57 6.77 28.30
N THR A 184 -4.02 7.65 27.45
CA THR A 184 -2.73 7.43 26.79
C THR A 184 -1.60 7.08 27.77
N LEU A 185 -1.47 7.82 28.88
CA LEU A 185 -0.39 7.56 29.85
C LEU A 185 -0.58 6.21 30.56
N ASN A 186 -1.82 5.86 30.89
CA ASN A 186 -2.15 4.61 31.55
C ASN A 186 -1.82 3.40 30.65
N VAL A 187 -2.15 3.49 29.35
CA VAL A 187 -1.81 2.46 28.36
C VAL A 187 -0.30 2.32 28.21
N ILE A 188 0.43 3.44 28.12
CA ILE A 188 1.89 3.43 27.96
C ILE A 188 2.60 2.83 29.16
N GLU A 189 2.16 3.14 30.38
CA GLU A 189 2.81 2.67 31.59
C GLU A 189 2.50 1.20 31.90
N LYS A 190 1.29 0.72 31.58
CA LYS A 190 0.88 -0.65 31.90
C LYS A 190 1.05 -1.64 30.75
N SER A 191 0.85 -1.21 29.52
CA SER A 191 0.76 -2.07 28.34
C SER A 191 1.35 -1.38 27.10
N PRO A 192 2.64 -0.99 27.10
CA PRO A 192 3.25 -0.23 26.00
C PRO A 192 3.25 -0.96 24.66
N TYR A 193 3.19 -2.29 24.65
CA TYR A 193 3.06 -3.08 23.41
C TYR A 193 1.68 -2.94 22.75
N GLN A 194 0.67 -2.46 23.46
CA GLN A 194 -0.64 -2.14 22.90
C GLN A 194 -0.54 -1.10 21.77
N LEU A 195 0.45 -0.20 21.87
CA LEU A 195 0.75 0.79 20.84
C LEU A 195 1.10 0.17 19.48
N VAL A 196 1.65 -1.05 19.46
CA VAL A 196 2.00 -1.77 18.22
C VAL A 196 0.73 -2.17 17.47
N TYR A 197 -0.33 -2.53 18.20
CA TYR A 197 -1.60 -2.95 17.61
C TYR A 197 -2.48 -1.77 17.21
N ASP A 198 -2.58 -0.73 18.05
CA ASP A 198 -3.61 0.30 17.84
C ASP A 198 -3.10 1.55 17.09
N VAL A 199 -1.78 1.74 16.96
CA VAL A 199 -1.22 2.98 16.41
C VAL A 199 -0.29 2.71 15.22
N LYS A 200 -0.76 3.07 14.03
CA LYS A 200 0.01 2.99 12.78
C LYS A 200 1.33 3.76 12.86
N GLY A 201 2.43 3.10 12.51
CA GLY A 201 3.78 3.67 12.49
C GLY A 201 4.60 3.45 13.78
N ILE A 202 4.03 2.76 14.77
CA ILE A 202 4.75 2.25 15.95
C ILE A 202 5.08 0.78 15.73
N GLY A 203 6.33 0.50 15.33
CA GLY A 203 6.81 -0.88 15.27
C GLY A 203 7.25 -1.41 16.62
N PHE A 204 7.32 -2.74 16.74
CA PHE A 204 7.78 -3.46 17.94
C PHE A 204 9.06 -2.87 18.54
N ASN A 205 10.07 -2.59 17.72
CA ASN A 205 11.35 -2.04 18.18
C ASN A 205 11.20 -0.74 19.01
N LYS A 206 10.28 0.15 18.65
CA LYS A 206 10.04 1.38 19.42
C LYS A 206 9.31 1.08 20.73
N ALA A 207 8.31 0.20 20.68
CA ALA A 207 7.58 -0.22 21.87
C ALA A 207 8.47 -0.99 22.86
N ASP A 208 9.43 -1.79 22.37
CA ASP A 208 10.37 -2.54 23.21
C ASP A 208 11.37 -1.60 23.91
N VAL A 209 11.89 -0.59 23.21
CA VAL A 209 12.73 0.45 23.82
C VAL A 209 11.96 1.22 24.91
N LEU A 210 10.70 1.58 24.63
CA LEU A 210 9.81 2.22 25.59
C LEU A 210 9.57 1.34 26.82
N ALA A 211 9.19 0.08 26.60
CA ALA A 211 8.92 -0.90 27.65
C ALA A 211 10.15 -1.10 28.56
N LYS A 212 11.35 -1.19 27.97
CA LYS A 212 12.62 -1.30 28.71
C LYS A 212 12.88 -0.05 29.57
N ASN A 213 12.58 1.14 29.06
CA ASN A 213 12.74 2.40 29.81
C ASN A 213 11.75 2.53 30.99
N ILE A 214 10.56 1.94 30.86
CA ILE A 214 9.54 1.90 31.93
C ILE A 214 9.83 0.78 32.96
N GLY A 215 10.75 -0.14 32.64
CA GLY A 215 11.20 -1.20 33.54
C GLY A 215 10.46 -2.53 33.38
N ILE A 216 9.82 -2.75 32.23
CA ILE A 216 9.23 -4.05 31.88
C ILE A 216 10.35 -5.08 31.71
N GLN A 217 10.13 -6.29 32.25
CA GLN A 217 11.12 -7.36 32.22
C GLN A 217 11.28 -7.93 30.79
N TYR A 218 12.48 -8.42 30.48
CA TYR A 218 12.79 -8.96 29.15
C TYR A 218 11.99 -10.23 28.79
N ASN A 219 11.50 -10.95 29.81
CA ASN A 219 10.70 -12.17 29.67
C ASN A 219 9.21 -11.93 29.93
N ASP A 220 8.76 -10.67 29.89
CA ASP A 220 7.36 -10.32 30.07
C ASP A 220 6.48 -11.02 29.00
N PRO A 221 5.35 -11.65 29.38
CA PRO A 221 4.47 -12.34 28.43
C PRO A 221 3.97 -11.46 27.29
N GLU A 222 3.61 -10.21 27.56
CA GLU A 222 3.10 -9.29 26.53
C GLU A 222 4.19 -8.85 25.56
N ARG A 223 5.44 -8.73 26.03
CA ARG A 223 6.61 -8.53 25.16
C ARG A 223 6.76 -9.71 24.19
N ILE A 224 6.69 -10.93 24.69
CA ILE A 224 6.85 -12.15 23.88
C ILE A 224 5.72 -12.24 22.85
N LYS A 225 4.46 -12.03 23.25
CA LYS A 225 3.31 -12.01 22.33
C LYS A 225 3.48 -10.98 21.22
N ALA A 226 3.84 -9.75 21.58
CA ALA A 226 4.08 -8.68 20.61
C ALA A 226 5.25 -9.00 19.68
N GLY A 227 6.31 -9.65 20.18
CA GLY A 227 7.43 -10.11 19.38
C GLY A 227 7.04 -11.20 18.38
N ILE A 228 6.21 -12.16 18.79
CA ILE A 228 5.70 -13.23 17.91
C ILE A 228 4.88 -12.63 16.75
N LEU A 229 3.89 -11.80 17.07
CA LEU A 229 3.02 -11.19 16.07
C LEU A 229 3.80 -10.29 15.11
N TYR A 230 4.69 -9.46 15.66
CA TYR A 230 5.55 -8.59 14.87
C TYR A 230 6.44 -9.36 13.90
N LEU A 231 7.12 -10.41 14.37
CA LEU A 231 8.01 -11.19 13.51
C LEU A 231 7.22 -11.91 12.40
N LEU A 232 6.08 -12.52 12.76
CA LEU A 232 5.22 -13.20 11.79
C LEU A 232 4.76 -12.23 10.71
N GLU A 233 4.25 -11.05 11.09
CA GLU A 233 3.80 -10.01 10.18
C GLU A 233 4.95 -9.44 9.33
N GLU A 234 6.09 -9.13 9.95
CA GLU A 234 7.23 -8.56 9.27
C GLU A 234 7.81 -9.53 8.22
N GLU A 235 7.95 -10.82 8.55
CA GLU A 235 8.43 -11.83 7.59
C GLU A 235 7.40 -12.14 6.51
N CYS A 236 6.11 -12.25 6.85
CA CYS A 236 5.05 -12.41 5.85
C CYS A 236 5.03 -11.27 4.84
N ILE A 237 5.11 -10.02 5.28
CA ILE A 237 5.10 -8.84 4.40
C ILE A 237 6.40 -8.73 3.60
N LYS A 238 7.57 -8.91 4.22
CA LYS A 238 8.86 -8.74 3.54
C LYS A 238 9.12 -9.80 2.49
N GLN A 239 8.79 -11.06 2.81
CA GLN A 239 9.10 -12.22 1.96
C GLN A 239 7.91 -12.62 1.07
N GLY A 240 6.73 -12.06 1.35
CA GLY A 240 5.48 -12.38 0.66
C GLY A 240 4.85 -13.71 1.10
N HIS A 241 5.13 -14.18 2.32
CA HIS A 241 4.53 -15.41 2.88
C HIS A 241 3.11 -15.14 3.41
N THR A 242 2.24 -16.16 3.44
CA THR A 242 0.94 -16.09 4.15
C THR A 242 0.97 -16.81 5.49
N TYR A 243 1.95 -17.68 5.70
CA TYR A 243 2.20 -18.37 6.96
C TYR A 243 3.69 -18.59 7.19
N LEU A 244 4.07 -18.98 8.41
CA LEU A 244 5.41 -19.47 8.75
C LEU A 244 5.34 -20.85 9.43
N PRO A 245 6.30 -21.75 9.17
CA PRO A 245 6.47 -22.98 9.93
C PRO A 245 6.75 -22.69 11.41
N SER A 246 6.19 -23.51 12.29
CA SER A 246 6.30 -23.39 13.75
C SER A 246 7.75 -23.25 14.22
N GLN A 247 8.64 -24.16 13.77
CA GLN A 247 10.04 -24.13 14.16
C GLN A 247 10.74 -22.85 13.73
N PHE A 248 10.49 -22.39 12.50
CA PHE A 248 11.09 -21.15 11.99
C PHE A 248 10.64 -19.94 12.81
N LEU A 249 9.35 -19.83 13.11
CA LEU A 249 8.82 -18.73 13.92
C LEU A 249 9.46 -18.72 15.31
N ILE A 250 9.44 -19.86 16.00
CA ILE A 250 9.94 -19.98 17.37
C ILE A 250 11.43 -19.64 17.46
N ASP A 251 12.26 -20.19 16.56
CA ASP A 251 13.70 -19.99 16.59
C ASP A 251 14.06 -18.50 16.31
N ASN A 252 13.41 -17.86 15.33
CA ASN A 252 13.68 -16.46 15.02
C ASN A 252 13.11 -15.50 16.09
N VAL A 253 11.98 -15.82 16.74
CA VAL A 253 11.49 -15.04 17.90
C VAL A 253 12.50 -15.14 19.03
N GLN A 254 13.03 -16.33 19.29
CA GLN A 254 14.04 -16.53 20.32
C GLN A 254 15.29 -15.71 20.04
N ASP A 255 15.81 -15.72 18.80
CA ASP A 255 16.97 -14.94 18.38
C ASP A 255 16.71 -13.43 18.45
N MET A 256 15.49 -12.97 18.13
CA MET A 256 15.12 -11.55 18.18
C MET A 256 15.02 -11.03 19.62
N LEU A 257 14.41 -11.81 20.51
CA LEU A 257 14.07 -11.36 21.85
C LEU A 257 15.15 -11.64 22.89
N SER A 258 16.05 -12.60 22.63
CA SER A 258 17.12 -12.98 23.55
C SER A 258 18.39 -12.17 23.33
N ASN A 259 19.07 -11.82 24.42
CA ASN A 259 20.41 -11.25 24.43
C ASN A 259 21.31 -12.07 25.38
N PRO A 260 21.81 -13.23 24.93
CA PRO A 260 22.60 -14.12 25.78
C PRO A 260 23.93 -13.48 26.21
N PRO A 261 24.42 -13.73 27.44
CA PRO A 261 23.89 -14.67 28.44
C PRO A 261 22.97 -14.02 29.49
N ALA A 262 22.66 -12.72 29.39
CA ALA A 262 21.97 -11.99 30.46
C ALA A 262 20.44 -12.03 30.36
N GLU A 263 19.91 -12.06 29.14
CA GLU A 263 18.47 -11.98 28.85
C GLU A 263 18.10 -13.15 27.91
N GLU A 264 18.01 -14.38 28.43
CA GLU A 264 17.65 -15.57 27.63
C GLU A 264 16.16 -15.88 27.77
N ILE A 265 15.46 -16.01 26.63
CA ILE A 265 14.08 -16.48 26.58
C ILE A 265 14.07 -17.96 26.23
N GLU A 266 13.41 -18.77 27.06
CA GLU A 266 13.29 -20.20 26.81
C GLU A 266 12.22 -20.48 25.76
N ARG A 267 12.47 -21.48 24.91
CA ARG A 267 11.52 -21.95 23.88
C ARG A 267 10.11 -22.20 24.44
N LYS A 268 10.02 -22.79 25.64
CA LYS A 268 8.74 -23.08 26.31
C LYS A 268 7.92 -21.83 26.65
N GLN A 269 8.59 -20.71 26.91
CA GLN A 269 7.89 -19.45 27.18
C GLN A 269 7.23 -18.92 25.90
N ILE A 270 7.92 -19.05 24.77
CA ILE A 270 7.40 -18.66 23.45
C ILE A 270 6.22 -19.57 23.09
N GLU A 271 6.37 -20.89 23.20
CA GLU A 271 5.30 -21.86 22.94
C GLU A 271 4.05 -21.58 23.79
N ALA A 272 4.21 -21.31 25.09
CA ALA A 272 3.09 -20.96 25.96
C ALA A 272 2.38 -19.65 25.55
N GLN A 273 3.11 -18.67 25.01
CA GLN A 273 2.50 -17.44 24.49
C GLN A 273 1.82 -17.65 23.13
N ILE A 274 2.37 -18.52 22.28
CA ILE A 274 1.70 -18.94 21.04
C ILE A 274 0.35 -19.58 21.37
N ASP A 275 0.30 -20.52 22.32
CA ASP A 275 -0.95 -21.17 22.74
C ASP A 275 -1.99 -20.13 23.21
N GLN A 276 -1.56 -19.12 23.97
CA GLN A 276 -2.45 -18.03 24.38
C GLN A 276 -2.95 -17.20 23.18
N LEU A 277 -2.07 -16.84 22.26
CA LEU A 277 -2.45 -16.07 21.07
C LEU A 277 -3.41 -16.84 20.15
N VAL A 278 -3.27 -18.17 20.07
CA VAL A 278 -4.21 -19.03 19.34
C VAL A 278 -5.57 -19.06 20.05
N ASN A 279 -5.60 -19.23 21.37
CA ASN A 279 -6.84 -19.17 22.15
C ASN A 279 -7.54 -17.81 22.03
N ASP A 280 -6.77 -16.72 21.97
CA ASP A 280 -7.26 -15.35 21.79
C ASP A 280 -7.65 -15.04 20.33
N SER A 281 -7.56 -16.01 19.41
CA SER A 281 -7.82 -15.85 17.97
C SER A 281 -6.95 -14.78 17.28
N LYS A 282 -5.80 -14.44 17.86
CA LYS A 282 -4.81 -13.51 17.28
C LYS A 282 -3.80 -14.21 16.38
N LEU A 283 -3.66 -15.52 16.51
CA LEU A 283 -2.90 -16.39 15.63
C LEU A 283 -3.77 -17.56 15.20
N ILE A 284 -3.61 -18.00 13.96
CA ILE A 284 -4.21 -19.24 13.48
C ILE A 284 -3.11 -20.29 13.41
N GLN A 285 -3.35 -21.43 14.06
CA GLN A 285 -2.52 -22.61 13.94
C GLN A 285 -3.18 -23.63 13.02
N GLN A 286 -2.46 -24.06 11.99
CA GLN A 286 -2.82 -25.23 11.19
C GLN A 286 -1.64 -26.19 11.16
N GLU A 287 -1.85 -27.40 11.68
CA GLU A 287 -0.80 -28.42 11.81
C GLU A 287 0.47 -27.83 12.48
N ASP A 288 1.58 -27.74 11.73
CA ASP A 288 2.87 -27.22 12.19
C ASP A 288 3.19 -25.82 11.61
N GLN A 289 2.15 -25.01 11.36
CA GLN A 289 2.25 -23.70 10.72
C GLN A 289 1.39 -22.66 11.44
N PHE A 290 1.87 -21.41 11.46
CA PHE A 290 1.17 -20.26 12.01
C PHE A 290 0.92 -19.20 10.95
N ALA A 291 -0.29 -18.66 10.94
CA ALA A 291 -0.71 -17.60 10.04
C ALA A 291 -1.39 -16.47 10.81
N ILE A 292 -1.35 -15.28 10.22
CA ILE A 292 -2.11 -14.13 10.71
C ILE A 292 -3.57 -14.35 10.30
N PRO A 293 -4.55 -14.12 11.20
CA PRO A 293 -5.96 -14.32 10.89
C PRO A 293 -6.40 -13.66 9.58
N SER A 294 -5.99 -12.41 9.32
CA SER A 294 -6.38 -11.68 8.09
C SER A 294 -5.91 -12.39 6.82
N LEU A 295 -4.67 -12.90 6.78
CA LEU A 295 -4.15 -13.66 5.63
C LEU A 295 -4.81 -15.02 5.49
N TYR A 296 -4.95 -15.74 6.60
CA TYR A 296 -5.55 -17.06 6.63
C TYR A 296 -7.00 -17.05 6.12
N TYR A 297 -7.83 -16.17 6.66
CA TYR A 297 -9.23 -16.04 6.24
C TYR A 297 -9.33 -15.51 4.81
N SER A 298 -8.42 -14.64 4.37
CA SER A 298 -8.38 -14.17 2.98
C SER A 298 -8.15 -15.32 2.00
N GLU A 299 -7.21 -16.24 2.27
CA GLU A 299 -7.00 -17.42 1.41
C GLU A 299 -8.25 -18.31 1.38
N ILE A 300 -8.81 -18.66 2.55
CA ILE A 300 -9.99 -19.55 2.63
C ILE A 300 -11.22 -18.93 1.94
N LYS A 301 -11.52 -17.67 2.23
CA LYS A 301 -12.70 -16.99 1.68
C LYS A 301 -12.57 -16.79 0.17
N SER A 302 -11.36 -16.54 -0.32
CA SER A 302 -11.08 -16.51 -1.76
C SER A 302 -11.45 -17.83 -2.42
N VAL A 303 -11.03 -18.97 -1.85
CA VAL A 303 -11.35 -20.31 -2.37
C VAL A 303 -12.85 -20.57 -2.33
N GLN A 304 -13.52 -20.27 -1.21
CA GLN A 304 -14.97 -20.46 -1.06
C GLN A 304 -15.76 -19.68 -2.11
N ASN A 305 -15.45 -18.39 -2.30
CA ASN A 305 -16.12 -17.56 -3.29
C ASN A 305 -15.80 -18.00 -4.72
N LEU A 306 -14.56 -18.40 -4.99
CA LEU A 306 -14.16 -18.90 -6.31
C LEU A 306 -14.87 -20.19 -6.67
N TYR A 307 -14.92 -21.15 -5.75
CA TYR A 307 -15.64 -22.40 -5.92
C TYR A 307 -17.14 -22.17 -6.14
N ARG A 308 -17.75 -21.27 -5.36
CA ARG A 308 -19.17 -20.89 -5.52
C ARG A 308 -19.46 -20.33 -6.92
N ASN A 309 -18.59 -19.46 -7.44
CA ASN A 309 -18.70 -18.92 -8.79
C ASN A 309 -18.49 -20.02 -9.86
N PHE A 310 -17.49 -20.87 -9.65
CA PHE A 310 -17.12 -21.94 -10.58
C PHE A 310 -18.25 -22.95 -10.78
N THR A 311 -18.89 -23.38 -9.68
CA THR A 311 -19.96 -24.39 -9.69
C THR A 311 -21.33 -23.85 -10.13
N TYR A 312 -21.52 -22.53 -10.13
CA TYR A 312 -22.78 -21.92 -10.54
C TYR A 312 -22.92 -21.84 -12.07
N THR A 313 -23.24 -22.96 -12.71
CA THR A 313 -23.32 -23.08 -14.18
C THR A 313 -24.69 -22.75 -14.78
N LYS A 314 -25.72 -22.45 -13.97
CA LYS A 314 -27.12 -22.28 -14.42
C LYS A 314 -27.36 -21.26 -15.54
N LYS A 315 -26.50 -20.24 -15.67
CA LYS A 315 -26.60 -19.19 -16.71
C LYS A 315 -25.53 -19.30 -17.81
N LEU A 316 -24.71 -20.36 -17.82
CA LEU A 316 -23.86 -20.62 -18.99
C LEU A 316 -24.76 -21.07 -20.14
N LYS A 317 -24.64 -20.38 -21.29
CA LYS A 317 -25.28 -20.85 -22.52
C LYS A 317 -24.50 -22.06 -23.01
N ASP A 318 -25.22 -23.15 -23.26
CA ASP A 318 -24.65 -24.29 -23.99
C ASP A 318 -24.68 -23.94 -25.48
N ILE A 319 -23.51 -23.90 -26.11
CA ILE A 319 -23.33 -23.43 -27.50
C ILE A 319 -22.66 -24.54 -28.28
N GLU A 320 -23.22 -24.87 -29.44
CA GLU A 320 -22.62 -25.88 -30.31
C GLU A 320 -21.25 -25.40 -30.80
N THR A 321 -20.25 -26.28 -30.74
CA THR A 321 -18.87 -25.96 -31.15
C THR A 321 -18.80 -25.45 -32.59
N SER A 322 -19.69 -25.92 -33.48
CA SER A 322 -19.78 -25.43 -34.86
C SER A 322 -20.24 -23.99 -34.98
N GLU A 323 -21.19 -23.55 -34.15
CA GLU A 323 -21.67 -22.16 -34.11
C GLU A 323 -20.55 -21.26 -33.58
N LEU A 324 -19.91 -21.68 -32.48
CA LEU A 324 -18.77 -20.97 -31.88
C LEU A 324 -17.61 -20.76 -32.86
N LEU A 325 -17.28 -21.77 -33.67
CA LEU A 325 -16.22 -21.67 -34.67
C LEU A 325 -16.56 -20.73 -35.84
N LEU A 326 -17.85 -20.63 -36.20
CA LEU A 326 -18.30 -19.67 -37.21
C LEU A 326 -18.14 -18.24 -36.70
N GLU A 327 -18.61 -17.97 -35.48
CA GLU A 327 -18.47 -16.65 -34.85
C GLU A 327 -17.01 -16.23 -34.69
N ILE A 328 -16.13 -17.16 -34.30
CA ILE A 328 -14.69 -16.89 -34.25
C ILE A 328 -14.14 -16.52 -35.64
N GLY A 329 -14.59 -17.19 -36.70
CA GLY A 329 -14.19 -16.87 -38.08
C GLY A 329 -14.65 -15.48 -38.52
N ASP A 330 -15.87 -15.09 -38.16
CA ASP A 330 -16.41 -13.75 -38.47
C ASP A 330 -15.64 -12.66 -37.72
N ILE A 331 -15.21 -12.92 -36.47
CA ILE A 331 -14.34 -12.03 -35.69
C ILE A 331 -12.94 -11.92 -36.31
N GLU A 332 -12.36 -13.03 -36.79
CA GLU A 332 -11.07 -13.03 -37.52
C GLU A 332 -11.13 -12.11 -38.75
N ASP A 333 -12.20 -12.22 -39.54
CA ASP A 333 -12.42 -11.40 -40.74
C ASP A 333 -12.67 -9.92 -40.39
N LYS A 334 -13.51 -9.65 -39.38
CA LYS A 334 -13.83 -8.28 -38.93
C LYS A 334 -12.60 -7.54 -38.41
N ASN A 335 -11.76 -8.21 -37.63
CA ASN A 335 -10.56 -7.63 -37.05
C ASN A 335 -9.33 -7.73 -37.96
N ASN A 336 -9.43 -8.45 -39.09
CA ASN A 336 -8.32 -8.76 -39.97
C ASN A 336 -7.14 -9.39 -39.21
N VAL A 337 -7.47 -10.35 -38.32
CA VAL A 337 -6.53 -11.08 -37.46
C VAL A 337 -6.68 -12.58 -37.76
N SER A 338 -5.56 -13.30 -37.78
CA SER A 338 -5.57 -14.77 -37.81
C SER A 338 -5.16 -15.28 -36.43
N TYR A 339 -6.07 -15.93 -35.71
CA TYR A 339 -5.76 -16.50 -34.41
C TYR A 339 -4.98 -17.81 -34.56
N ALA A 340 -4.04 -17.98 -33.65
CA ALA A 340 -3.27 -19.21 -33.44
C ALA A 340 -4.15 -20.35 -32.91
N GLU A 341 -3.66 -21.59 -32.94
CA GLU A 341 -4.38 -22.72 -32.34
C GLU A 341 -4.63 -22.47 -30.84
N SER A 342 -3.60 -22.04 -30.11
CA SER A 342 -3.72 -21.73 -28.67
C SER A 342 -4.63 -20.53 -28.36
N GLN A 343 -4.73 -19.57 -29.29
CA GLN A 343 -5.61 -18.40 -29.15
C GLN A 343 -7.08 -18.76 -29.44
N ARG A 344 -7.33 -19.64 -30.41
CA ARG A 344 -8.67 -20.20 -30.70
C ARG A 344 -9.15 -21.08 -29.57
N GLU A 345 -8.26 -21.88 -28.97
CA GLU A 345 -8.56 -22.64 -27.76
C GLU A 345 -8.94 -21.71 -26.60
N ALA A 346 -8.25 -20.57 -26.45
CA ALA A 346 -8.58 -19.58 -25.43
C ALA A 346 -9.98 -18.97 -25.61
N LEU A 347 -10.34 -18.58 -26.83
CA LEU A 347 -11.69 -18.08 -27.18
C LEU A 347 -12.76 -19.12 -26.84
N GLN A 348 -12.55 -20.38 -27.22
CA GLN A 348 -13.49 -21.46 -26.95
C GLN A 348 -13.64 -21.77 -25.46
N THR A 349 -12.51 -21.81 -24.74
CA THR A 349 -12.49 -22.14 -23.31
C THR A 349 -13.13 -21.01 -22.50
N ALA A 350 -12.92 -19.75 -22.91
CA ALA A 350 -13.51 -18.59 -22.28
C ALA A 350 -15.04 -18.71 -22.26
N ILE A 351 -15.67 -18.95 -23.41
CA ILE A 351 -17.13 -19.03 -23.51
C ILE A 351 -17.70 -20.23 -22.73
N ASN A 352 -17.00 -21.37 -22.72
CA ASN A 352 -17.49 -22.61 -22.13
C ASN A 352 -17.19 -22.77 -20.63
N SER A 353 -16.45 -21.85 -20.00
CA SER A 353 -16.03 -21.97 -18.60
C SER A 353 -16.51 -20.79 -17.76
N LYS A 354 -17.01 -21.06 -16.54
CA LYS A 354 -17.34 -19.99 -15.58
C LYS A 354 -16.12 -19.21 -15.12
N VAL A 355 -15.01 -19.91 -14.90
CA VAL A 355 -13.73 -19.32 -14.54
C VAL A 355 -12.65 -19.91 -15.44
N MET A 356 -11.81 -19.05 -15.99
CA MET A 356 -10.70 -19.44 -16.85
C MET A 356 -9.42 -18.70 -16.45
N LEU A 357 -8.28 -19.41 -16.52
CA LEU A 357 -6.94 -18.83 -16.47
C LEU A 357 -6.38 -18.70 -17.90
N LEU A 358 -5.97 -17.49 -18.30
CA LEU A 358 -5.26 -17.25 -19.54
C LEU A 358 -3.81 -16.86 -19.24
N THR A 359 -2.87 -17.74 -19.59
CA THR A 359 -1.45 -17.48 -19.40
C THR A 359 -0.76 -17.22 -20.72
N GLY A 360 0.26 -16.36 -20.72
CA GLY A 360 1.09 -16.18 -21.90
C GLY A 360 2.27 -15.25 -21.65
N GLY A 361 3.40 -15.54 -22.27
CA GLY A 361 4.58 -14.67 -22.24
C GLY A 361 4.35 -13.33 -22.97
N PRO A 362 5.36 -12.46 -23.00
CA PRO A 362 5.33 -11.25 -23.82
C PRO A 362 5.20 -11.59 -25.32
N GLY A 363 4.43 -10.80 -26.07
CA GLY A 363 4.31 -10.94 -27.52
C GLY A 363 3.49 -12.16 -28.01
N THR A 364 2.80 -12.87 -27.10
CA THR A 364 1.88 -13.98 -27.41
C THR A 364 0.48 -13.52 -27.84
N GLY A 365 0.22 -12.20 -27.81
CA GLY A 365 -1.07 -11.64 -28.22
C GLY A 365 -2.17 -11.69 -27.18
N LYS A 366 -1.85 -11.79 -25.88
CA LYS A 366 -2.85 -11.82 -24.77
C LYS A 366 -3.95 -10.77 -24.93
N THR A 367 -3.60 -9.51 -25.17
CA THR A 367 -4.59 -8.44 -25.27
C THR A 367 -5.46 -8.54 -26.52
N THR A 368 -4.92 -9.08 -27.62
CA THR A 368 -5.69 -9.41 -28.83
C THR A 368 -6.70 -10.54 -28.57
N VAL A 369 -6.32 -11.52 -27.75
CA VAL A 369 -7.22 -12.58 -27.30
C VAL A 369 -8.30 -12.02 -26.37
N ILE A 370 -7.96 -11.12 -25.44
CA ILE A 370 -8.94 -10.45 -24.57
C ILE A 370 -9.98 -9.71 -25.43
N LYS A 371 -9.55 -8.91 -26.41
CA LYS A 371 -10.47 -8.21 -27.33
C LYS A 371 -11.39 -9.20 -28.05
N GLY A 372 -10.84 -10.29 -28.59
CA GLY A 372 -11.62 -11.34 -29.24
C GLY A 372 -12.62 -12.02 -28.31
N ILE A 373 -12.24 -12.29 -27.05
CA ILE A 373 -13.16 -12.88 -26.05
C ILE A 373 -14.32 -11.93 -25.75
N VAL A 374 -14.05 -10.64 -25.59
CA VAL A 374 -15.09 -9.64 -25.31
C VAL A 374 -16.08 -9.55 -26.46
N GLU A 375 -15.58 -9.45 -27.70
CA GLU A 375 -16.42 -9.40 -28.90
C GLU A 375 -17.24 -10.69 -29.08
N LEU A 376 -16.61 -11.86 -28.88
CA LEU A 376 -17.27 -13.15 -28.98
C LEU A 376 -18.35 -13.31 -27.91
N TYR A 377 -18.07 -12.91 -26.68
CA TYR A 377 -19.04 -12.94 -25.60
C TYR A 377 -20.21 -12.01 -25.89
N ALA A 378 -19.95 -10.80 -26.38
CA ALA A 378 -20.98 -9.84 -26.73
C ALA A 378 -21.90 -10.37 -27.83
N GLU A 379 -21.35 -10.94 -28.91
CA GLU A 379 -22.13 -11.49 -30.03
C GLU A 379 -23.02 -12.65 -29.56
N ILE A 380 -22.44 -13.62 -28.86
CA ILE A 380 -23.14 -14.80 -28.33
C ILE A 380 -24.27 -14.42 -27.37
N HIS A 381 -24.05 -13.40 -26.54
CA HIS A 381 -25.02 -12.95 -25.54
C HIS A 381 -25.95 -11.84 -26.04
N GLY A 382 -25.77 -11.37 -27.29
CA GLY A 382 -26.55 -10.28 -27.89
C GLY A 382 -26.39 -8.96 -27.14
N LEU A 383 -25.18 -8.65 -26.68
CA LEU A 383 -24.83 -7.45 -25.94
C LEU A 383 -24.23 -6.41 -26.89
N SER A 384 -24.55 -5.14 -26.67
CA SER A 384 -23.84 -4.04 -27.34
C SER A 384 -22.51 -3.79 -26.65
N LEU A 385 -21.51 -3.38 -27.43
CA LEU A 385 -20.23 -2.88 -26.92
C LEU A 385 -20.18 -1.35 -26.86
N ASP A 386 -21.25 -0.67 -27.31
CA ASP A 386 -21.36 0.77 -27.22
C ASP A 386 -21.90 1.17 -25.83
N TYR A 387 -21.13 1.95 -25.09
CA TYR A 387 -21.53 2.48 -23.79
C TYR A 387 -22.80 3.34 -23.87
N ASP A 388 -23.07 3.98 -25.01
CA ASP A 388 -24.25 4.82 -25.17
C ASP A 388 -25.57 4.03 -25.09
N ASP A 389 -25.53 2.72 -25.34
CA ASP A 389 -26.69 1.82 -25.23
C ASP A 389 -27.03 1.45 -23.77
N TYR A 390 -26.13 1.77 -22.82
CA TYR A 390 -26.25 1.43 -21.40
C TYR A 390 -26.37 2.69 -20.51
N LYS A 391 -27.04 3.74 -20.97
CA LYS A 391 -27.22 4.96 -20.15
C LYS A 391 -28.14 4.76 -18.94
N GLU A 392 -29.08 3.82 -19.04
CA GLU A 392 -30.06 3.52 -17.99
C GLU A 392 -29.80 2.19 -17.27
N ASP A 393 -28.84 1.39 -17.75
CA ASP A 393 -28.48 0.05 -17.25
C ASP A 393 -26.97 -0.05 -16.99
N ASP A 394 -26.54 -0.98 -16.12
CA ASP A 394 -25.10 -1.21 -15.90
C ASP A 394 -24.44 -1.90 -17.11
N TYR A 395 -23.23 -1.46 -17.45
CA TYR A 395 -22.46 -2.05 -18.55
C TYR A 395 -22.03 -3.49 -18.19
N PRO A 396 -22.34 -4.50 -19.03
CA PRO A 396 -22.26 -5.91 -18.62
C PRO A 396 -20.84 -6.50 -18.62
N ILE A 397 -19.85 -5.79 -19.16
CA ILE A 397 -18.47 -6.30 -19.31
C ILE A 397 -17.52 -5.39 -18.53
N VAL A 398 -16.83 -5.98 -17.56
CA VAL A 398 -15.86 -5.27 -16.72
C VAL A 398 -14.45 -5.72 -17.05
N LEU A 399 -13.59 -4.75 -17.35
CA LEU A 399 -12.16 -4.94 -17.56
C LEU A 399 -11.40 -4.31 -16.39
N GLY A 400 -10.53 -5.11 -15.78
CA GLY A 400 -9.77 -4.72 -14.60
C GLY A 400 -8.28 -5.00 -14.71
N ALA A 401 -7.47 -4.24 -13.98
CA ALA A 401 -6.06 -4.53 -13.78
C ALA A 401 -5.58 -4.04 -12.39
N PRO A 402 -4.50 -4.57 -11.81
CA PRO A 402 -4.03 -4.17 -10.48
C PRO A 402 -3.45 -2.75 -10.42
N THR A 403 -3.04 -2.17 -11.56
CA THR A 403 -2.42 -0.83 -11.63
C THR A 403 -3.12 0.04 -12.67
N GLY A 404 -3.15 1.36 -12.47
CA GLY A 404 -3.77 2.32 -13.40
C GLY A 404 -3.14 2.28 -14.79
N ARG A 405 -1.83 2.05 -14.86
CA ARG A 405 -1.13 1.91 -16.13
C ARG A 405 -1.53 0.66 -16.91
N ALA A 406 -1.69 -0.48 -16.22
CA ALA A 406 -2.14 -1.70 -16.85
C ALA A 406 -3.60 -1.56 -17.34
N SER A 407 -4.47 -0.93 -16.55
CA SER A 407 -5.87 -0.70 -16.96
C SER A 407 -5.96 0.26 -18.14
N LYS A 408 -5.16 1.33 -18.20
CA LYS A 408 -5.13 2.23 -19.36
C LYS A 408 -4.73 1.51 -20.65
N ARG A 409 -3.70 0.67 -20.59
CA ARG A 409 -3.25 -0.14 -21.75
C ARG A 409 -4.27 -1.17 -22.18
N LEU A 410 -4.91 -1.81 -21.22
CA LEU A 410 -6.02 -2.73 -21.48
C LEU A 410 -7.15 -1.97 -22.20
N SER A 411 -7.43 -0.74 -21.77
CA SER A 411 -8.44 0.12 -22.41
C SER A 411 -8.08 0.47 -23.85
N GLU A 412 -6.85 0.92 -24.09
CA GLU A 412 -6.36 1.28 -25.44
C GLU A 412 -6.39 0.11 -26.41
N SER A 413 -6.13 -1.10 -25.93
CA SER A 413 -6.02 -2.30 -26.77
C SER A 413 -7.36 -2.99 -27.02
N THR A 414 -8.32 -2.83 -26.11
CA THR A 414 -9.67 -3.40 -26.22
C THR A 414 -10.71 -2.40 -26.72
N GLU A 415 -10.38 -1.11 -26.74
CA GLU A 415 -11.28 0.01 -27.05
C GLU A 415 -12.45 0.15 -26.06
N LEU A 416 -12.33 -0.45 -24.88
CA LEU A 416 -13.31 -0.40 -23.78
C LEU A 416 -12.70 0.23 -22.54
N GLU A 417 -13.53 0.81 -21.66
CA GLU A 417 -13.05 1.34 -20.40
C GLU A 417 -12.62 0.20 -19.46
N ALA A 418 -11.37 0.25 -19.03
CA ALA A 418 -10.84 -0.62 -17.99
C ALA A 418 -10.34 0.20 -16.79
N MET A 419 -10.52 -0.34 -15.60
CA MET A 419 -10.16 0.36 -14.36
C MET A 419 -9.33 -0.49 -13.41
N THR A 420 -8.88 0.09 -12.31
CA THR A 420 -8.10 -0.66 -11.32
C THR A 420 -9.00 -1.58 -10.50
N ILE A 421 -8.48 -2.74 -10.05
CA ILE A 421 -9.23 -3.63 -9.15
C ILE A 421 -9.69 -2.87 -7.89
N HIS A 422 -8.83 -2.01 -7.35
CA HIS A 422 -9.16 -1.11 -6.23
C HIS A 422 -10.40 -0.26 -6.51
N ARG A 423 -10.51 0.34 -7.71
CA ARG A 423 -11.68 1.13 -8.10
C ARG A 423 -12.92 0.24 -8.31
N LEU A 424 -12.77 -0.96 -8.88
CA LEU A 424 -13.86 -1.91 -9.07
C LEU A 424 -14.55 -2.31 -7.76
N ILE A 425 -13.76 -2.56 -6.73
CA ILE A 425 -14.28 -2.97 -5.42
C ILE A 425 -14.68 -1.79 -4.52
N GLY A 426 -14.47 -0.54 -4.95
CA GLY A 426 -14.85 0.65 -4.19
C GLY A 426 -13.84 1.08 -3.11
N TRP A 427 -12.56 0.74 -3.29
CA TRP A 427 -11.48 1.05 -2.36
C TRP A 427 -11.12 2.56 -2.39
N ASN A 428 -11.28 3.26 -1.26
CA ASN A 428 -10.95 4.68 -1.09
C ASN A 428 -9.64 4.90 -0.27
N GLN A 429 -9.16 6.14 -0.14
CA GLN A 429 -7.91 6.44 0.57
C GLN A 429 -7.89 6.04 2.06
N ASP A 430 -9.06 5.97 2.69
CA ASP A 430 -9.20 5.62 4.11
C ASP A 430 -9.41 4.11 4.34
N THR A 431 -9.68 3.36 3.27
CA THR A 431 -9.96 1.92 3.33
C THR A 431 -8.66 1.13 3.51
N GLN A 432 -8.67 0.16 4.40
CA GLN A 432 -7.55 -0.73 4.69
C GLN A 432 -7.70 -2.09 3.97
N PRO A 433 -6.61 -2.83 3.74
CA PRO A 433 -6.70 -4.18 3.16
C PRO A 433 -7.56 -5.15 3.98
N GLU A 434 -7.71 -4.89 5.27
CA GLU A 434 -8.51 -5.69 6.20
C GLU A 434 -9.97 -5.23 6.31
N ASP A 435 -10.32 -4.09 5.70
CA ASP A 435 -11.68 -3.57 5.74
C ASP A 435 -12.60 -4.45 4.89
N ILE A 436 -13.80 -4.70 5.42
CA ILE A 436 -14.86 -5.41 4.70
C ILE A 436 -15.62 -4.36 3.87
N LEU A 437 -15.46 -4.44 2.55
CA LEU A 437 -16.21 -3.61 1.60
C LEU A 437 -17.50 -4.31 1.21
N ASP A 438 -18.64 -3.66 1.44
CA ASP A 438 -19.95 -4.12 1.00
C ASP A 438 -20.28 -3.49 -0.36
N ASN A 439 -19.60 -3.99 -1.40
CA ASN A 439 -19.78 -3.52 -2.78
C ASN A 439 -19.74 -4.72 -3.73
N GLU A 440 -20.85 -4.97 -4.42
CA GLU A 440 -20.96 -5.99 -5.45
C GLU A 440 -20.73 -5.36 -6.83
N ILE A 441 -19.88 -5.99 -7.66
CA ILE A 441 -19.56 -5.51 -9.00
C ILE A 441 -20.72 -5.82 -9.94
N ASN A 442 -21.34 -4.84 -10.59
CA ASN A 442 -22.38 -5.13 -11.58
C ASN A 442 -21.76 -5.54 -12.93
N ALA A 443 -21.59 -6.85 -13.16
CA ALA A 443 -21.03 -7.38 -14.41
C ALA A 443 -21.49 -8.82 -14.71
N LYS A 444 -21.56 -9.16 -15.99
CA LYS A 444 -21.75 -10.53 -16.49
C LYS A 444 -20.45 -11.19 -16.90
N LEU A 445 -19.49 -10.42 -17.42
CA LEU A 445 -18.14 -10.86 -17.76
C LEU A 445 -17.13 -9.96 -17.05
N ILE A 446 -16.20 -10.55 -16.32
CA ILE A 446 -15.11 -9.87 -15.63
C ILE A 446 -13.79 -10.41 -16.14
N ILE A 447 -12.95 -9.55 -16.70
CA ILE A 447 -11.59 -9.91 -17.14
C ILE A 447 -10.58 -9.09 -16.36
N ILE A 448 -9.69 -9.77 -15.64
CA ILE A 448 -8.62 -9.12 -14.88
C ILE A 448 -7.27 -9.45 -15.54
N ASP A 449 -6.57 -8.44 -16.04
CA ASP A 449 -5.22 -8.57 -16.59
C ASP A 449 -4.12 -8.31 -15.55
N GLU A 450 -2.90 -8.76 -15.83
CA GLU A 450 -1.72 -8.66 -14.96
C GLU A 450 -1.90 -9.30 -13.56
N MET A 451 -2.60 -10.43 -13.50
CA MET A 451 -2.89 -11.16 -12.25
C MET A 451 -1.65 -11.58 -11.45
N SER A 452 -0.46 -11.62 -12.07
CA SER A 452 0.80 -11.87 -11.37
C SER A 452 1.11 -10.81 -10.29
N MET A 453 0.49 -9.62 -10.34
CA MET A 453 0.69 -8.55 -9.37
C MET A 453 -0.32 -8.53 -8.23
N VAL A 454 -1.35 -9.38 -8.27
CA VAL A 454 -2.43 -9.42 -7.27
C VAL A 454 -1.98 -10.24 -6.05
N ASP A 455 -2.08 -9.64 -4.87
CA ASP A 455 -1.80 -10.30 -3.58
C ASP A 455 -3.05 -10.94 -2.96
N THR A 456 -2.86 -11.67 -1.86
CA THR A 456 -3.93 -12.42 -1.19
C THR A 456 -5.07 -11.54 -0.70
N TRP A 457 -4.78 -10.35 -0.16
CA TRP A 457 -5.82 -9.44 0.35
C TRP A 457 -6.65 -8.86 -0.79
N LEU A 458 -6.00 -8.33 -1.83
CA LEU A 458 -6.70 -7.77 -2.98
C LEU A 458 -7.53 -8.83 -3.70
N PHE A 459 -7.02 -10.07 -3.81
CA PHE A 459 -7.78 -11.18 -4.40
C PHE A 459 -9.01 -11.55 -3.56
N HIS A 460 -8.89 -11.60 -2.24
CA HIS A 460 -10.02 -11.87 -1.35
C HIS A 460 -11.12 -10.82 -1.49
N GLN A 461 -10.76 -9.54 -1.46
CA GLN A 461 -11.72 -8.46 -1.62
C GLN A 461 -12.37 -8.50 -3.00
N PHE A 462 -11.57 -8.71 -4.07
CA PHE A 462 -12.10 -8.91 -5.41
C PHE A 462 -13.11 -10.05 -5.48
N MET A 463 -12.74 -11.25 -5.04
CA MET A 463 -13.64 -12.41 -5.07
C MET A 463 -14.88 -12.26 -4.19
N SER A 464 -14.83 -11.41 -3.17
CA SER A 464 -16.00 -11.09 -2.33
C SER A 464 -16.97 -10.13 -3.02
N ALA A 465 -16.46 -9.28 -3.91
CA ALA A 465 -17.25 -8.33 -4.69
C ALA A 465 -17.81 -8.93 -6.00
N VAL A 466 -17.32 -10.10 -6.44
CA VAL A 466 -17.76 -10.72 -7.69
C VAL A 466 -19.16 -11.35 -7.55
N PRO A 467 -20.13 -11.01 -8.43
CA PRO A 467 -21.44 -11.65 -8.46
C PRO A 467 -21.34 -13.13 -8.80
N ILE A 468 -22.20 -13.93 -8.18
CA ILE A 468 -22.24 -15.39 -8.37
C ILE A 468 -22.49 -15.83 -9.81
N ASP A 469 -23.15 -15.01 -10.62
CA ASP A 469 -23.51 -15.34 -12.00
C ASP A 469 -22.52 -14.81 -13.05
N ALA A 470 -21.54 -13.99 -12.62
CA ALA A 470 -20.50 -13.46 -13.48
C ALA A 470 -19.57 -14.58 -14.00
N GLN A 471 -19.05 -14.39 -15.20
CA GLN A 471 -17.97 -15.19 -15.76
C GLN A 471 -16.65 -14.47 -15.54
N ILE A 472 -15.61 -15.20 -15.11
CA ILE A 472 -14.34 -14.62 -14.67
C ILE A 472 -13.19 -15.14 -15.55
N ILE A 473 -12.39 -14.22 -16.09
CA ILE A 473 -11.18 -14.56 -16.84
C ILE A 473 -9.99 -13.86 -16.19
N LEU A 474 -9.06 -14.66 -15.68
CA LEU A 474 -7.86 -14.19 -14.99
C LEU A 474 -6.67 -14.33 -15.92
N VAL A 475 -6.08 -13.20 -16.30
CA VAL A 475 -5.02 -13.12 -17.32
C VAL A 475 -3.70 -12.69 -16.68
N GLY A 476 -2.60 -13.34 -17.07
CA GLY A 476 -1.28 -12.96 -16.58
C GLY A 476 -0.12 -13.73 -17.20
N ASP A 477 1.10 -13.40 -16.76
CA ASP A 477 2.34 -14.09 -17.10
C ASP A 477 2.92 -14.76 -15.86
N GLU A 478 3.01 -16.09 -15.88
CA GLU A 478 3.49 -16.91 -14.75
C GLU A 478 4.98 -16.68 -14.42
N ASP A 479 5.76 -16.17 -15.38
CA ASP A 479 7.20 -15.95 -15.24
C ASP A 479 7.56 -14.51 -14.80
N GLN A 480 6.58 -13.62 -14.74
CA GLN A 480 6.76 -12.26 -14.23
C GLN A 480 6.95 -12.24 -12.69
N LEU A 481 7.39 -11.09 -12.18
CA LEU A 481 7.52 -10.87 -10.75
C LEU A 481 6.16 -11.08 -10.03
N PRO A 482 6.18 -11.76 -8.87
CA PRO A 482 4.98 -11.91 -8.06
C PRO A 482 4.56 -10.56 -7.44
N SER A 483 3.38 -10.54 -6.82
CA SER A 483 2.83 -9.37 -6.12
C SER A 483 3.79 -8.81 -5.07
N VAL A 484 3.70 -7.51 -4.78
CA VAL A 484 4.52 -6.90 -3.70
C VAL A 484 4.02 -7.34 -2.33
N GLY A 485 2.71 -7.47 -2.16
CA GLY A 485 2.09 -7.98 -0.94
C GLY A 485 2.25 -9.50 -0.76
N PRO A 486 1.76 -10.04 0.37
CA PRO A 486 1.83 -11.46 0.68
C PRO A 486 0.99 -12.33 -0.26
N GLY A 487 1.46 -13.56 -0.49
CA GLY A 487 0.79 -14.55 -1.34
C GLY A 487 1.37 -14.65 -2.75
N GLN A 488 0.99 -15.70 -3.48
CA GLN A 488 1.35 -15.90 -4.88
C GLN A 488 0.12 -16.36 -5.69
N VAL A 489 -0.99 -15.65 -5.52
CA VAL A 489 -2.35 -16.03 -5.95
C VAL A 489 -2.39 -16.63 -7.35
N PHE A 490 -1.92 -15.91 -8.38
CA PHE A 490 -2.01 -16.38 -9.76
C PHE A 490 -1.23 -17.68 -10.00
N LYS A 491 -0.06 -17.82 -9.36
CA LYS A 491 0.73 -19.03 -9.44
C LYS A 491 0.05 -20.19 -8.72
N ASP A 492 -0.49 -19.95 -7.53
CA ASP A 492 -1.22 -20.98 -6.78
C ASP A 492 -2.48 -21.45 -7.52
N LEU A 493 -3.20 -20.54 -8.19
CA LEU A 493 -4.32 -20.87 -9.08
C LEU A 493 -3.87 -21.78 -10.23
N ILE A 494 -2.74 -21.46 -10.88
CA ILE A 494 -2.17 -22.26 -11.96
C ILE A 494 -1.72 -23.65 -11.46
N ASP A 495 -0.98 -23.68 -10.36
CA ASP A 495 -0.36 -24.90 -9.81
C ASP A 495 -1.42 -25.84 -9.20
N SER A 496 -2.57 -25.31 -8.76
CA SER A 496 -3.69 -26.10 -8.25
C SER A 496 -4.27 -27.06 -9.29
N LYS A 497 -4.25 -26.67 -10.58
CA LYS A 497 -4.83 -27.38 -11.74
C LYS A 497 -6.34 -27.64 -11.67
N VAL A 498 -7.07 -26.98 -10.78
CA VAL A 498 -8.52 -27.16 -10.62
C VAL A 498 -9.35 -26.27 -11.55
N ILE A 499 -8.72 -25.23 -12.13
CA ILE A 499 -9.36 -24.25 -13.01
C ILE A 499 -8.88 -24.47 -14.46
N PRO A 500 -9.78 -24.44 -15.47
CA PRO A 500 -9.40 -24.47 -16.87
C PRO A 500 -8.35 -23.41 -17.19
N ARG A 501 -7.24 -23.84 -17.78
CA ARG A 501 -6.11 -22.98 -18.14
C ARG A 501 -5.80 -23.15 -19.62
N VAL A 502 -5.69 -22.03 -20.34
CA VAL A 502 -5.09 -22.00 -21.68
C VAL A 502 -3.79 -21.21 -21.63
N ASN A 503 -2.74 -21.78 -22.22
CA ASN A 503 -1.42 -21.17 -22.27
C ASN A 503 -1.06 -20.80 -23.71
N LEU A 504 -0.94 -19.51 -23.99
CA LEU A 504 -0.52 -19.00 -25.30
C LEU A 504 0.97 -19.25 -25.50
N THR A 505 1.30 -20.08 -26.48
CA THR A 505 2.68 -20.50 -26.77
C THR A 505 3.27 -19.82 -28.01
N GLU A 506 2.42 -19.47 -28.97
CA GLU A 506 2.84 -18.89 -30.24
C GLU A 506 3.14 -17.40 -30.09
N VAL A 507 4.37 -17.00 -30.43
CA VAL A 507 4.81 -15.61 -30.33
C VAL A 507 4.73 -14.93 -31.69
N TYR A 508 3.73 -14.07 -31.89
CA TYR A 508 3.51 -13.35 -33.15
C TYR A 508 4.55 -12.28 -33.44
N ARG A 509 5.11 -11.70 -32.38
CA ARG A 509 6.19 -10.72 -32.49
C ARG A 509 7.51 -11.32 -33.03
N GLN A 510 7.61 -12.65 -33.18
CA GLN A 510 8.77 -13.32 -33.78
C GLN A 510 8.83 -13.26 -35.30
N GLN A 511 7.76 -12.86 -36.01
CA GLN A 511 7.81 -12.74 -37.47
C GLN A 511 8.87 -11.70 -37.95
N GLU A 512 9.39 -10.86 -37.05
CA GLU A 512 10.51 -9.94 -37.29
C GLU A 512 11.90 -10.42 -36.81
N GLY A 513 12.02 -11.61 -36.18
CA GLY A 513 13.32 -12.14 -35.74
C GLY A 513 13.93 -11.46 -34.49
N SER A 514 13.10 -11.00 -33.54
CA SER A 514 13.57 -10.34 -32.32
C SER A 514 14.34 -11.29 -31.38
N SER A 515 15.60 -10.93 -31.07
CA SER A 515 16.46 -11.67 -30.14
C SER A 515 16.10 -11.44 -28.67
N ILE A 516 15.31 -10.40 -28.36
CA ILE A 516 14.81 -10.11 -27.01
C ILE A 516 13.81 -11.17 -26.57
N ILE A 517 12.88 -11.54 -27.45
CA ILE A 517 11.86 -12.55 -27.12
C ILE A 517 12.48 -13.94 -27.09
N GLU A 518 13.39 -14.23 -28.01
CA GLU A 518 14.16 -15.47 -27.96
C GLU A 518 14.92 -15.59 -26.63
N LEU A 519 15.51 -14.49 -26.14
CA LEU A 519 16.13 -14.45 -24.83
C LEU A 519 15.13 -14.74 -23.71
N ALA A 520 13.96 -14.10 -23.70
CA ALA A 520 12.91 -14.34 -22.72
C ALA A 520 12.53 -15.83 -22.65
N HIS A 521 12.34 -16.45 -23.82
CA HIS A 521 11.98 -17.86 -23.93
C HIS A 521 13.11 -18.80 -23.47
N ARG A 522 14.37 -18.51 -23.85
CA ARG A 522 15.54 -19.28 -23.37
C ARG A 522 15.70 -19.18 -21.86
N ILE A 523 15.46 -18.01 -21.28
CA ILE A 523 15.46 -17.81 -19.83
C ILE A 523 14.37 -18.64 -19.18
N LYS A 524 13.12 -18.59 -19.69
CA LYS A 524 12.01 -19.43 -19.22
C LYS A 524 12.42 -20.90 -19.16
N LEU A 525 12.95 -21.43 -20.27
CA LEU A 525 13.37 -22.83 -20.41
C LEU A 525 14.69 -23.20 -19.71
N ASN A 526 15.30 -22.31 -18.93
CA ASN A 526 16.60 -22.52 -18.27
C ASN A 526 17.73 -22.93 -19.23
N GLN A 527 17.67 -22.44 -20.47
CA GLN A 527 18.69 -22.72 -21.48
C GLN A 527 19.89 -21.79 -21.31
N HIS A 528 21.07 -22.28 -21.69
CA HIS A 528 22.29 -21.45 -21.66
C HIS A 528 22.19 -20.30 -22.66
N VAL A 529 22.54 -19.10 -22.23
CA VAL A 529 22.55 -17.89 -23.04
C VAL A 529 23.91 -17.21 -22.94
N ASP A 530 24.54 -16.96 -24.08
CA ASP A 530 25.64 -15.99 -24.13
C ASP A 530 25.07 -14.57 -24.27
N ILE A 531 25.07 -13.83 -23.17
CA ILE A 531 24.53 -12.46 -23.15
C ILE A 531 25.44 -11.47 -23.89
N THR A 532 26.71 -11.82 -24.12
CA THR A 532 27.70 -10.94 -24.77
C THR A 532 27.59 -10.94 -26.29
N GLN A 533 26.89 -11.94 -26.84
CA GLN A 533 26.58 -11.99 -28.26
C GLN A 533 25.72 -10.80 -28.68
N ARG A 534 26.14 -10.10 -29.73
CA ARG A 534 25.44 -8.93 -30.28
C ARG A 534 24.38 -9.33 -31.29
N PHE A 535 23.22 -8.71 -31.17
CA PHE A 535 22.10 -8.80 -32.10
C PHE A 535 21.70 -7.38 -32.54
N HIS A 536 20.79 -7.27 -33.51
CA HIS A 536 20.33 -5.98 -34.02
C HIS A 536 19.52 -5.20 -32.98
N ASP A 537 18.76 -5.90 -32.13
CA ASP A 537 17.87 -5.39 -31.09
C ASP A 537 18.43 -5.61 -29.66
N ARG A 538 19.54 -6.34 -29.49
CA ARG A 538 20.13 -6.64 -28.18
C ARG A 538 21.64 -6.46 -28.14
N ASN A 539 22.13 -5.75 -27.13
CA ASN A 539 23.56 -5.55 -26.92
C ASN A 539 23.94 -5.64 -25.43
N PHE A 540 25.19 -6.02 -25.15
CA PHE A 540 25.79 -6.01 -23.83
C PHE A 540 27.09 -5.19 -23.84
N ILE A 541 27.22 -4.24 -22.92
CA ILE A 541 28.40 -3.40 -22.78
C ILE A 541 29.07 -3.69 -21.43
N ASN A 542 30.23 -4.33 -21.50
CA ASN A 542 31.00 -4.66 -20.30
C ASN A 542 31.61 -3.42 -19.66
N CYS A 543 31.31 -3.19 -18.37
CA CYS A 543 31.84 -2.08 -17.60
C CYS A 543 31.76 -2.34 -16.09
N SER A 544 32.58 -1.64 -15.32
CA SER A 544 32.51 -1.69 -13.84
C SER A 544 31.36 -0.84 -13.30
N THR A 545 30.94 -1.09 -12.05
CA THR A 545 29.84 -0.35 -11.42
C THR A 545 30.02 1.17 -11.44
N GLU A 546 31.24 1.66 -11.21
CA GLU A 546 31.53 3.10 -11.23
C GLU A 546 31.46 3.73 -12.62
N GLN A 547 31.62 2.92 -13.67
CA GLN A 547 31.53 3.37 -15.07
C GLN A 547 30.10 3.36 -15.61
N ILE A 548 29.13 2.76 -14.89
CA ILE A 548 27.74 2.67 -15.36
C ILE A 548 27.17 4.05 -15.73
N PRO A 549 27.30 5.11 -14.93
CA PRO A 549 26.83 6.45 -15.31
C PRO A 549 27.37 6.95 -16.65
N GLU A 550 28.68 6.78 -16.90
CA GLU A 550 29.33 7.24 -18.13
C GLU A 550 28.91 6.41 -19.36
N VAL A 551 28.64 5.12 -19.16
CA VAL A 551 28.19 4.24 -20.25
C VAL A 551 26.72 4.50 -20.56
N VAL A 552 25.87 4.70 -19.55
CA VAL A 552 24.48 5.12 -19.72
C VAL A 552 24.43 6.41 -20.53
N ASP A 553 25.26 7.41 -20.18
CA ASP A 553 25.37 8.66 -20.93
C ASP A 553 25.62 8.43 -22.43
N LYS A 554 26.61 7.61 -22.78
CA LYS A 554 26.94 7.30 -24.18
C LYS A 554 25.80 6.59 -24.92
N VAL A 555 25.14 5.64 -24.26
CA VAL A 555 24.04 4.87 -24.87
C VAL A 555 22.83 5.75 -25.11
N VAL A 556 22.47 6.60 -24.14
CA VAL A 556 21.34 7.52 -24.25
C VAL A 556 21.61 8.59 -25.30
N ASN A 557 22.79 9.22 -25.30
CA ASN A 557 23.17 10.17 -26.36
C ASN A 557 23.12 9.55 -27.75
N SER A 558 23.53 8.28 -27.89
CA SER A 558 23.41 7.53 -29.15
C SER A 558 21.95 7.32 -29.57
N ALA A 559 21.06 6.98 -28.63
CA ALA A 559 19.63 6.85 -28.91
C ALA A 559 19.00 8.20 -29.31
N VAL A 560 19.29 9.28 -28.58
CA VAL A 560 18.82 10.63 -28.91
C VAL A 560 19.30 11.07 -30.29
N SER A 561 20.55 10.76 -30.66
CA SER A 561 21.08 11.06 -32.00
C SER A 561 20.36 10.34 -33.14
N LYS A 562 19.65 9.24 -32.85
CA LYS A 562 18.83 8.48 -33.80
C LYS A 562 17.37 8.97 -33.84
N GLY A 563 17.01 10.00 -33.08
CA GLY A 563 15.68 10.61 -33.06
C GLY A 563 14.73 10.07 -32.00
N TYR A 564 15.21 9.24 -31.06
CA TYR A 564 14.41 8.82 -29.91
C TYR A 564 14.37 9.91 -28.84
N ASP A 565 13.25 10.06 -28.15
CA ASP A 565 13.10 11.02 -27.07
C ASP A 565 13.10 10.36 -25.67
N MET A 566 12.87 11.16 -24.63
CA MET A 566 12.86 10.66 -23.24
C MET A 566 11.67 9.74 -22.92
N SER A 567 10.59 9.77 -23.70
CA SER A 567 9.44 8.88 -23.56
C SER A 567 9.76 7.47 -24.09
N ASP A 568 10.60 7.40 -25.13
CA ASP A 568 11.04 6.15 -25.76
C ASP A 568 12.07 5.36 -24.93
N ILE A 569 12.86 6.07 -24.13
CA ILE A 569 14.01 5.52 -23.41
C ILE A 569 13.65 5.30 -21.94
N GLN A 570 13.91 4.09 -21.44
CA GLN A 570 13.77 3.76 -20.02
C GLN A 570 15.01 3.05 -19.48
N VAL A 571 15.53 3.56 -18.35
CA VAL A 571 16.59 2.86 -17.60
C VAL A 571 15.96 2.10 -16.43
N LEU A 572 16.22 0.80 -16.33
CA LEU A 572 15.67 -0.05 -15.28
C LEU A 572 16.78 -0.55 -14.37
N ALA A 573 16.74 -0.16 -13.10
CA ALA A 573 17.72 -0.59 -12.10
C ALA A 573 17.02 -1.17 -10.85
N PRO A 574 17.48 -2.29 -10.28
CA PRO A 574 16.81 -2.93 -9.17
C PRO A 574 17.02 -2.24 -7.80
N MET A 575 17.96 -1.30 -7.68
CA MET A 575 18.32 -0.65 -6.41
C MET A 575 18.31 0.88 -6.50
N TYR A 576 17.92 1.55 -5.41
CA TYR A 576 17.82 3.01 -5.35
C TYR A 576 19.16 3.74 -5.10
N LYS A 577 20.05 3.15 -4.30
CA LYS A 577 21.32 3.73 -3.85
C LYS A 577 22.51 3.11 -4.60
N GLY A 578 23.67 3.78 -4.58
CA GLY A 578 24.92 3.33 -5.20
C GLY A 578 25.23 4.02 -6.52
N SER A 579 26.41 3.77 -7.09
CA SER A 579 26.87 4.37 -8.36
C SER A 579 26.02 3.97 -9.56
N ALA A 580 25.46 2.75 -9.54
CA ALA A 580 24.46 2.29 -10.51
C ALA A 580 22.99 2.46 -10.03
N GLY A 581 22.76 3.08 -8.87
CA GLY A 581 21.42 3.19 -8.29
C GLY A 581 20.51 4.22 -8.98
N ILE A 582 19.20 4.02 -8.87
CA ILE A 582 18.16 4.85 -9.49
C ILE A 582 18.38 6.36 -9.25
N LYS A 583 18.68 6.77 -8.00
CA LYS A 583 18.88 8.19 -7.67
C LYS A 583 20.02 8.82 -8.47
N LYS A 584 21.16 8.13 -8.55
CA LYS A 584 22.34 8.63 -9.27
C LYS A 584 22.10 8.64 -10.77
N LEU A 585 21.47 7.59 -11.31
CA LEU A 585 21.14 7.48 -12.72
C LEU A 585 20.12 8.55 -13.13
N ASN A 586 19.09 8.83 -12.33
CA ASN A 586 18.15 9.91 -12.60
C ASN A 586 18.84 11.28 -12.72
N SER A 587 19.76 11.59 -11.82
CA SER A 587 20.54 12.84 -11.88
C SER A 587 21.38 12.94 -13.17
N VAL A 588 21.99 11.84 -13.59
CA VAL A 588 22.79 11.79 -14.83
C VAL A 588 21.89 11.93 -16.06
N LEU A 589 20.79 11.17 -16.11
CA LEU A 589 19.83 11.17 -17.20
C LEU A 589 19.13 12.51 -17.36
N GLN A 590 18.78 13.19 -16.26
CA GLN A 590 18.25 14.54 -16.31
C GLN A 590 19.22 15.50 -17.04
N GLY A 591 20.53 15.40 -16.75
CA GLY A 591 21.54 16.24 -17.41
C GLY A 591 21.65 16.00 -18.93
N ILE A 592 21.25 14.83 -19.41
CA ILE A 592 21.34 14.41 -20.82
C ILE A 592 20.04 14.72 -21.56
N LEU A 593 18.91 14.27 -20.99
CA LEU A 593 17.60 14.30 -21.62
C LEU A 593 16.88 15.63 -21.39
N ASN A 594 17.21 16.35 -20.31
CA ASN A 594 16.67 17.68 -20.00
C ASN A 594 17.79 18.62 -19.49
N PRO A 595 18.77 18.95 -20.35
CA PRO A 595 19.89 19.82 -19.99
C PRO A 595 19.39 21.20 -19.56
N LYS A 596 20.13 21.85 -18.66
CA LYS A 596 19.77 23.19 -18.16
C LYS A 596 20.04 24.25 -19.23
N ASP A 597 18.99 24.94 -19.66
CA ASP A 597 19.10 26.17 -20.44
C ASP A 597 19.05 27.41 -19.54
N LYS A 598 19.41 28.57 -20.10
CA LYS A 598 19.48 29.85 -19.35
C LYS A 598 18.14 30.29 -18.76
N ASP A 599 17.04 29.91 -19.40
CA ASP A 599 15.68 30.32 -19.04
C ASP A 599 14.86 29.17 -18.43
N THR A 600 15.48 28.01 -18.16
CA THR A 600 14.77 26.86 -17.58
C THR A 600 14.42 27.15 -16.12
N ARG A 601 13.14 27.13 -15.82
CA ARG A 601 12.64 27.20 -14.44
C ARG A 601 12.93 25.88 -13.73
N GLU A 602 13.42 25.96 -12.50
CA GLU A 602 13.75 24.81 -11.67
C GLU A 602 13.36 25.06 -10.20
N ILE A 603 12.95 24.01 -9.51
CA ILE A 603 12.58 24.03 -8.09
C ILE A 603 13.26 22.89 -7.34
N GLU A 604 13.89 23.22 -6.22
CA GLU A 604 14.59 22.25 -5.38
C GLU A 604 13.67 21.73 -4.27
N PHE A 605 13.62 20.40 -4.13
CA PHE A 605 12.89 19.72 -3.07
C PHE A 605 13.70 18.52 -2.55
N GLY A 606 14.21 18.64 -1.31
CA GLY A 606 15.07 17.63 -0.72
C GLY A 606 16.40 17.50 -1.47
N GLU A 607 16.70 16.30 -1.98
CA GLU A 607 17.89 16.02 -2.80
C GLU A 607 17.60 16.13 -4.31
N VAL A 608 16.36 16.43 -4.69
CA VAL A 608 15.88 16.39 -6.07
C VAL A 608 15.65 17.80 -6.58
N LEU A 609 16.14 18.07 -7.79
CA LEU A 609 15.94 19.33 -8.50
C LEU A 609 14.99 19.08 -9.67
N PHE A 610 13.76 19.57 -9.57
CA PHE A 610 12.76 19.43 -10.62
C PHE A 610 12.88 20.59 -11.61
N ARG A 611 12.76 20.29 -12.90
CA ARG A 611 12.82 21.25 -14.01
C ARG A 611 11.62 21.07 -14.93
N LYS A 612 11.20 22.15 -15.59
CA LYS A 612 10.29 22.04 -16.73
C LYS A 612 10.88 21.06 -17.75
N GLY A 613 10.07 20.15 -18.28
CA GLY A 613 10.46 19.07 -19.17
C GLY A 613 10.85 17.77 -18.46
N ASP A 614 10.92 17.74 -17.13
CA ASP A 614 11.32 16.51 -16.44
C ASP A 614 10.27 15.41 -16.52
N LYS A 615 10.73 14.20 -16.82
CA LYS A 615 9.98 12.96 -16.67
C LYS A 615 9.90 12.59 -15.19
N VAL A 616 8.69 12.54 -14.62
CA VAL A 616 8.43 12.27 -13.20
C VAL A 616 7.52 11.07 -12.99
N LEU A 617 7.62 10.44 -11.82
CA LEU A 617 6.82 9.30 -11.37
C LEU A 617 5.98 9.73 -10.17
N GLN A 618 4.68 9.44 -10.20
CA GLN A 618 3.81 9.60 -9.04
C GLN A 618 4.05 8.45 -8.03
N LEU A 619 4.21 8.79 -6.75
CA LEU A 619 4.50 7.84 -5.67
C LEU A 619 3.28 7.49 -4.81
N VAL A 620 2.24 8.32 -4.85
CA VAL A 620 1.03 8.20 -4.00
C VAL A 620 -0.21 8.29 -4.88
N ASN A 621 -1.23 7.48 -4.61
CA ASN A 621 -2.49 7.54 -5.37
C ASN A 621 -3.24 8.85 -5.08
N ARG A 622 -3.71 9.52 -6.13
CA ARG A 622 -4.63 10.67 -6.07
C ARG A 622 -5.92 10.32 -6.85
N PRO A 623 -6.86 9.59 -6.24
CA PRO A 623 -8.07 9.11 -6.93
C PRO A 623 -8.93 10.25 -7.47
N ASN A 624 -9.03 11.35 -6.71
CA ASN A 624 -9.80 12.55 -7.13
C ASN A 624 -9.24 13.20 -8.40
N ASP A 625 -7.93 13.10 -8.60
CA ASP A 625 -7.23 13.62 -9.78
C ASP A 625 -7.09 12.57 -10.89
N ASN A 626 -7.58 11.34 -10.66
CA ASN A 626 -7.43 10.18 -11.53
C ASN A 626 -5.95 9.87 -11.87
N ILE A 627 -5.04 9.99 -10.89
CA ILE A 627 -3.62 9.62 -11.02
C ILE A 627 -3.27 8.54 -9.99
N PHE A 628 -2.53 7.53 -10.42
CA PHE A 628 -2.13 6.40 -9.61
C PHE A 628 -0.60 6.34 -9.40
N ASN A 629 -0.21 5.65 -8.33
CA ASN A 629 1.18 5.38 -8.00
C ASN A 629 1.83 4.55 -9.11
N GLY A 630 2.92 5.07 -9.68
CA GLY A 630 3.63 4.49 -10.81
C GLY A 630 3.32 5.17 -12.15
N ASP A 631 2.37 6.10 -12.20
CA ASP A 631 2.10 6.88 -13.40
C ASP A 631 3.27 7.81 -13.71
N ILE A 632 3.61 7.89 -15.00
CA ILE A 632 4.70 8.72 -15.51
C ILE A 632 4.08 9.99 -16.09
N GLY A 633 4.54 11.13 -15.62
CA GLY A 633 4.15 12.44 -16.14
C GLY A 633 5.35 13.26 -16.61
N VAL A 634 5.07 14.41 -17.23
CA VAL A 634 6.07 15.39 -17.65
C VAL A 634 5.76 16.74 -17.02
N ILE A 635 6.77 17.38 -16.42
CA ILE A 635 6.59 18.73 -15.87
C ILE A 635 6.42 19.73 -17.03
N VAL A 636 5.21 20.29 -17.20
CA VAL A 636 4.92 21.27 -18.26
C VAL A 636 5.16 22.71 -17.82
N GLY A 637 5.08 22.98 -16.51
CA GLY A 637 5.23 24.32 -15.97
C GLY A 637 5.70 24.37 -14.52
N ILE A 638 6.43 25.43 -14.19
CA ILE A 638 6.78 25.80 -12.81
C ILE A 638 6.42 27.28 -12.66
N PHE A 639 5.57 27.61 -11.70
CA PHE A 639 5.09 28.97 -11.47
C PHE A 639 5.40 29.39 -10.04
N TRP A 640 5.98 30.58 -9.89
CA TRP A 640 6.29 31.14 -8.57
C TRP A 640 5.05 31.79 -7.96
N ALA A 641 5.01 31.89 -6.64
CA ALA A 641 3.88 32.46 -5.90
C ALA A 641 3.32 33.77 -6.49
N LYS A 642 4.17 34.67 -6.99
CA LYS A 642 3.73 35.98 -7.52
C LYS A 642 3.05 35.92 -8.90
N GLU A 643 3.01 34.75 -9.53
CA GLU A 643 2.61 34.58 -10.92
C GLU A 643 1.31 33.77 -11.08
N ASN A 644 0.68 33.35 -9.98
CA ASN A 644 -0.51 32.51 -10.03
C ASN A 644 -1.55 32.90 -8.97
N ALA A 645 -2.82 32.51 -9.20
CA ALA A 645 -3.94 32.84 -8.32
C ALA A 645 -3.89 32.16 -6.94
N LEU A 646 -3.00 31.18 -6.76
CA LEU A 646 -2.84 30.43 -5.51
C LEU A 646 -1.84 31.11 -4.55
N ASP A 647 -1.13 32.15 -5.00
CA ASP A 647 -0.05 32.80 -4.26
C ASP A 647 1.00 31.81 -3.71
N LYS A 648 1.26 30.69 -4.41
CA LYS A 648 2.18 29.61 -3.97
C LYS A 648 3.10 29.16 -5.11
N ASP A 649 4.27 28.63 -4.76
CA ASP A 649 5.12 27.96 -5.74
C ASP A 649 4.46 26.63 -6.13
N VAL A 650 4.20 26.47 -7.43
CA VAL A 650 3.50 25.30 -7.97
C VAL A 650 4.22 24.72 -9.17
N VAL A 651 4.11 23.42 -9.32
CA VAL A 651 4.59 22.62 -10.44
C VAL A 651 3.38 22.01 -11.12
N VAL A 652 3.25 22.21 -12.43
CA VAL A 652 2.20 21.59 -13.23
C VAL A 652 2.81 20.41 -13.98
N VAL A 653 2.23 19.24 -13.76
CA VAL A 653 2.65 17.98 -14.36
C VAL A 653 1.54 17.48 -15.26
N ASP A 654 1.88 17.19 -16.51
CA ASP A 654 0.97 16.54 -17.45
C ASP A 654 1.14 15.03 -17.37
N PHE A 655 0.07 14.34 -16.99
CA PHE A 655 -0.05 12.89 -17.00
C PHE A 655 -0.88 12.47 -18.22
N GLU A 656 -0.23 12.45 -19.38
CA GLU A 656 -0.81 11.98 -20.66
C GLU A 656 -2.12 12.70 -21.03
N GLY A 657 -2.13 14.03 -20.90
CA GLY A 657 -3.26 14.91 -21.20
C GLY A 657 -3.99 15.45 -19.96
N ASN A 658 -3.70 14.90 -18.77
CA ASN A 658 -4.27 15.36 -17.50
C ASN A 658 -3.26 16.25 -16.74
N GLU A 659 -3.46 17.56 -16.81
CA GLU A 659 -2.60 18.55 -16.15
C GLU A 659 -2.98 18.73 -14.67
N ILE A 660 -2.13 18.25 -13.77
CA ILE A 660 -2.33 18.36 -12.33
C ILE A 660 -1.32 19.31 -11.70
N THR A 661 -1.81 20.15 -10.78
CA THR A 661 -1.01 21.15 -10.09
C THR A 661 -0.55 20.63 -8.72
N PHE A 662 0.77 20.62 -8.52
CA PHE A 662 1.43 20.22 -7.28
C PHE A 662 1.98 21.46 -6.59
N THR A 663 1.61 21.66 -5.33
CA THR A 663 2.29 22.64 -4.48
C THR A 663 3.66 22.11 -4.05
N ARG A 664 4.49 22.98 -3.48
CA ARG A 664 5.80 22.56 -2.95
C ARG A 664 5.74 21.42 -1.92
N GLN A 665 4.65 21.28 -1.16
CA GLN A 665 4.48 20.18 -0.20
C GLN A 665 4.16 18.86 -0.91
N ASP A 666 3.35 18.92 -1.97
CA ASP A 666 2.95 17.78 -2.79
C ASP A 666 4.14 17.14 -3.54
N LEU A 667 5.25 17.87 -3.71
CA LEU A 667 6.46 17.34 -4.35
C LEU A 667 7.06 16.13 -3.64
N MET A 668 6.69 15.85 -2.39
CA MET A 668 7.06 14.59 -1.72
C MET A 668 6.46 13.35 -2.40
N GLU A 669 5.41 13.54 -3.19
CA GLU A 669 4.72 12.48 -3.94
C GLU A 669 5.32 12.27 -5.33
N LEU A 670 6.31 13.08 -5.75
CA LEU A 670 6.95 12.98 -7.05
C LEU A 670 8.42 12.59 -6.93
N THR A 671 8.91 11.87 -7.93
CA THR A 671 10.34 11.60 -8.13
C THR A 671 10.66 11.58 -9.62
N HIS A 672 11.93 11.65 -10.02
CA HIS A 672 12.31 11.48 -11.43
C HIS A 672 12.05 10.05 -11.93
N ALA A 673 11.63 9.93 -13.19
CA ALA A 673 11.25 8.67 -13.84
C ALA A 673 12.15 8.26 -15.01
N TYR A 674 13.25 8.96 -15.28
CA TYR A 674 14.20 8.56 -16.33
C TYR A 674 14.78 7.17 -16.08
N CYS A 675 15.06 6.89 -14.80
CA CYS A 675 15.38 5.58 -14.27
C CYS A 675 14.35 5.19 -13.21
N THR A 676 13.83 3.97 -13.31
CA THR A 676 12.86 3.42 -12.36
C THR A 676 13.29 2.02 -11.92
N SER A 677 12.64 1.53 -10.85
CA SER A 677 12.77 0.13 -10.49
C SER A 677 12.04 -0.78 -11.47
N ILE A 678 12.46 -2.05 -11.54
CA ILE A 678 11.80 -3.05 -12.39
C ILE A 678 10.35 -3.27 -11.93
N HIS A 679 10.10 -3.32 -10.61
CA HIS A 679 8.75 -3.38 -10.04
C HIS A 679 7.87 -2.22 -10.50
N LYS A 680 8.38 -0.98 -10.50
CA LYS A 680 7.60 0.20 -10.95
C LYS A 680 7.43 0.27 -12.48
N SER A 681 8.10 -0.59 -13.24
CA SER A 681 7.93 -0.74 -14.69
C SER A 681 6.99 -1.90 -15.07
N GLN A 682 6.39 -2.58 -14.11
CA GLN A 682 5.37 -3.57 -14.37
C GLN A 682 4.16 -2.96 -15.11
N GLY A 683 3.51 -3.74 -15.97
CA GLY A 683 2.45 -3.25 -16.86
C GLY A 683 2.94 -2.23 -17.90
N SER A 684 4.25 -1.96 -17.98
CA SER A 684 4.87 -0.95 -18.84
C SER A 684 5.70 -1.58 -19.95
N GLU A 685 5.91 -0.88 -21.05
CA GLU A 685 6.71 -1.32 -22.20
C GLU A 685 7.24 -0.07 -22.89
N PHE A 686 8.52 -0.10 -23.27
CA PHE A 686 9.25 1.04 -23.82
C PHE A 686 10.01 0.62 -25.08
N PRO A 687 10.11 1.47 -26.11
CA PRO A 687 10.95 1.24 -27.28
C PRO A 687 12.37 0.79 -26.93
N ILE A 688 13.06 1.52 -26.05
CA ILE A 688 14.44 1.25 -25.65
C ILE A 688 14.51 1.06 -24.14
N VAL A 689 15.05 -0.08 -23.71
CA VAL A 689 15.32 -0.38 -22.30
C VAL A 689 16.82 -0.56 -22.08
N ILE A 690 17.33 0.10 -21.04
CA ILE A 690 18.73 -0.01 -20.60
C ILE A 690 18.76 -0.62 -19.20
N MET A 691 19.49 -1.72 -19.02
CA MET A 691 19.54 -2.48 -17.76
C MET A 691 20.97 -2.62 -17.24
N PRO A 692 21.33 -1.89 -16.18
CA PRO A 692 22.56 -2.15 -15.44
C PRO A 692 22.51 -3.52 -14.74
N MET A 693 23.59 -4.28 -14.85
CA MET A 693 23.79 -5.64 -14.35
C MET A 693 25.12 -5.71 -13.62
N VAL A 694 25.09 -5.45 -12.31
CA VAL A 694 26.31 -5.40 -11.47
C VAL A 694 26.17 -6.30 -10.26
N LYS A 695 27.30 -6.86 -9.78
CA LYS A 695 27.33 -7.74 -8.60
C LYS A 695 26.84 -7.07 -7.31
N GLN A 696 26.88 -5.75 -7.22
CA GLN A 696 26.30 -4.99 -6.10
C GLN A 696 24.79 -5.25 -5.94
N TYR A 697 24.11 -5.68 -7.01
CA TYR A 697 22.71 -6.06 -7.00
C TYR A 697 22.45 -7.48 -6.49
N TYR A 698 23.45 -8.19 -5.95
CA TYR A 698 23.38 -9.61 -5.57
C TYR A 698 22.02 -10.07 -5.00
N ARG A 699 21.43 -9.32 -4.05
CA ARG A 699 20.13 -9.68 -3.44
C ARG A 699 18.94 -9.65 -4.43
N MET A 700 19.02 -8.79 -5.44
CA MET A 700 18.00 -8.57 -6.48
C MET A 700 18.36 -9.21 -7.82
N LEU A 701 19.50 -9.91 -7.94
CA LEU A 701 19.84 -10.69 -9.12
C LEU A 701 19.06 -12.00 -9.06
N GLN A 702 17.81 -11.96 -9.53
CA GLN A 702 16.91 -13.10 -9.56
C GLN A 702 16.29 -13.24 -10.95
N LYS A 703 16.00 -14.48 -11.34
CA LYS A 703 15.45 -14.80 -12.66
C LYS A 703 14.14 -14.04 -12.97
N PRO A 704 13.14 -13.95 -12.07
CA PRO A 704 11.91 -13.19 -12.36
C PRO A 704 12.13 -11.70 -12.53
N ILE A 705 13.09 -11.11 -11.81
CA ILE A 705 13.47 -9.70 -11.94
C ILE A 705 14.07 -9.45 -13.33
N LEU A 706 14.97 -10.33 -13.77
CA LEU A 706 15.58 -10.23 -15.10
C LEU A 706 14.55 -10.40 -16.21
N TYR A 707 13.72 -11.44 -16.11
CA TYR A 707 12.66 -11.71 -17.06
C TYR A 707 11.67 -10.54 -17.13
N THR A 708 11.23 -10.01 -16.01
CA THR A 708 10.29 -8.87 -16.02
C THR A 708 10.93 -7.64 -16.64
N GLY A 709 12.19 -7.32 -16.29
CA GLY A 709 12.89 -6.16 -16.82
C GLY A 709 13.16 -6.23 -18.33
N LEU A 710 13.64 -7.37 -18.85
CA LEU A 710 13.95 -7.51 -20.27
C LEU A 710 12.68 -7.47 -21.14
N THR A 711 11.56 -7.98 -20.63
CA THR A 711 10.29 -8.03 -21.37
C THR A 711 9.60 -6.67 -21.47
N ARG A 712 10.11 -5.64 -20.79
CA ARG A 712 9.66 -4.26 -20.98
C ARG A 712 10.17 -3.65 -22.29
N ALA A 713 11.16 -4.27 -22.95
CA ALA A 713 11.79 -3.73 -24.16
C ALA A 713 11.00 -4.09 -25.42
N LYS A 714 10.63 -3.08 -26.23
CA LYS A 714 9.88 -3.28 -27.48
C LYS A 714 10.77 -3.41 -28.72
N GLN A 715 11.83 -2.60 -28.82
CA GLN A 715 12.68 -2.50 -30.03
C GLN A 715 14.16 -2.71 -29.73
N SER A 716 14.65 -2.23 -28.58
CA SER A 716 16.07 -2.36 -28.22
C SER A 716 16.28 -2.59 -26.74
N LEU A 717 17.17 -3.54 -26.42
CA LEU A 717 17.58 -3.88 -25.06
C LEU A 717 19.10 -3.78 -24.93
N VAL A 718 19.56 -2.94 -24.00
CA VAL A 718 20.99 -2.75 -23.74
C VAL A 718 21.32 -3.11 -22.29
N PHE A 719 22.08 -4.17 -22.10
CA PHE A 719 22.64 -4.54 -20.80
C PHE A 719 23.99 -3.86 -20.57
N LEU A 720 24.23 -3.36 -19.35
CA LEU A 720 25.47 -2.70 -18.97
C LEU A 720 26.05 -3.34 -17.71
N GLY A 721 27.33 -3.73 -17.69
CA GLY A 721 27.98 -4.15 -16.46
C GLY A 721 28.77 -5.46 -16.59
N ASP A 722 28.59 -6.38 -15.65
CA ASP A 722 29.34 -7.64 -15.57
C ASP A 722 28.47 -8.82 -16.08
N PRO A 723 28.88 -9.55 -17.14
CA PRO A 723 28.16 -10.73 -17.62
C PRO A 723 27.92 -11.78 -16.53
N GLN A 724 28.85 -11.91 -15.57
CA GLN A 724 28.69 -12.87 -14.46
C GLN A 724 27.54 -12.50 -13.53
N ALA A 725 27.16 -11.21 -13.44
CA ALA A 725 25.99 -10.79 -12.68
C ALA A 725 24.70 -11.27 -13.35
N PHE A 726 24.67 -11.31 -14.68
CA PHE A 726 23.55 -11.89 -15.43
C PHE A 726 23.45 -13.40 -15.21
N ASP A 727 24.57 -14.13 -15.31
CA ASP A 727 24.60 -15.58 -15.06
C ASP A 727 24.18 -15.94 -13.63
N LEU A 728 24.59 -15.13 -12.64
CA LEU A 728 24.16 -15.27 -11.26
C LEU A 728 22.65 -15.10 -11.15
N GLY A 729 22.09 -14.05 -11.76
CA GLY A 729 20.65 -13.81 -11.72
C GLY A 729 19.83 -14.89 -12.43
N LEU A 730 20.35 -15.51 -13.50
CA LEU A 730 19.68 -16.64 -14.14
C LEU A 730 19.65 -17.91 -13.28
N LYS A 731 20.68 -18.13 -12.45
CA LYS A 731 20.77 -19.29 -11.54
C LYS A 731 19.97 -19.10 -10.26
N THR A 732 19.77 -17.86 -9.84
CA THR A 732 19.01 -17.54 -8.63
C THR A 732 17.53 -17.49 -8.98
N ASN A 733 16.81 -18.54 -8.58
CA ASN A 733 15.35 -18.52 -8.59
C ASN A 733 14.84 -17.46 -7.60
N GLY A 734 13.65 -16.91 -7.88
CA GLY A 734 12.97 -16.05 -6.91
C GLY A 734 12.71 -16.79 -5.61
N GLN A 735 12.46 -16.03 -4.54
CA GLN A 735 12.15 -16.61 -3.24
C GLN A 735 10.87 -17.44 -3.29
N VAL A 736 10.91 -18.63 -2.69
CA VAL A 736 9.73 -19.48 -2.55
C VAL A 736 8.83 -18.86 -1.49
N ARG A 737 7.60 -18.52 -1.87
CA ARG A 737 6.59 -18.03 -0.93
C ARG A 737 5.88 -19.21 -0.29
N MET A 738 5.71 -19.13 1.02
CA MET A 738 4.93 -20.10 1.81
C MET A 738 3.46 -19.66 1.77
N THR A 739 2.64 -20.37 1.00
CA THR A 739 1.21 -20.07 0.81
C THR A 739 0.35 -21.33 0.96
N GLN A 740 -0.91 -21.16 1.39
CA GLN A 740 -1.85 -22.28 1.59
C GLN A 740 -2.88 -22.37 0.46
N LEU A 741 -3.01 -21.33 -0.36
CA LEU A 741 -4.05 -21.22 -1.38
C LEU A 741 -4.09 -22.42 -2.33
N CYS A 742 -2.93 -22.90 -2.82
CA CYS A 742 -2.88 -24.03 -3.74
C CYS A 742 -3.43 -25.32 -3.10
N SER A 743 -3.02 -25.65 -1.88
CA SER A 743 -3.53 -26.82 -1.15
C SER A 743 -5.00 -26.67 -0.79
N LEU A 744 -5.45 -25.47 -0.43
CA LEU A 744 -6.85 -25.18 -0.13
C LEU A 744 -7.72 -25.37 -1.37
N LEU A 745 -7.30 -24.87 -2.54
CA LEU A 745 -7.99 -25.07 -3.82
C LEU A 745 -8.13 -26.55 -4.15
N GLN A 746 -7.04 -27.32 -4.04
CA GLN A 746 -7.07 -28.76 -4.30
C GLN A 746 -8.00 -29.50 -3.34
N ALA A 747 -7.96 -29.19 -2.04
CA ALA A 747 -8.85 -29.81 -1.06
C ALA A 747 -10.31 -29.48 -1.34
N TYR A 748 -10.63 -28.22 -1.66
CA TYR A 748 -12.01 -27.78 -1.87
C TYR A 748 -12.64 -28.32 -3.16
N PHE A 749 -11.85 -28.41 -4.25
CA PHE A 749 -12.36 -28.88 -5.54
C PHE A 749 -12.30 -30.41 -5.71
N ASN A 750 -11.36 -31.11 -5.04
CA ASN A 750 -11.22 -32.56 -5.20
C ASN A 750 -12.06 -33.37 -4.20
N ASN A 751 -12.37 -32.83 -3.01
CA ASN A 751 -13.19 -33.57 -2.03
C ASN A 751 -14.62 -33.85 -2.56
N ASP A 752 -15.12 -33.05 -3.51
CA ASP A 752 -16.41 -33.31 -4.17
C ASP A 752 -16.35 -34.44 -5.21
N GLU A 753 -15.19 -34.77 -5.78
CA GLU A 753 -15.10 -35.94 -6.68
C GLU A 753 -15.29 -37.25 -5.90
N ASP A 754 -14.82 -37.29 -4.65
CA ASP A 754 -15.00 -38.44 -3.76
C ASP A 754 -16.42 -38.50 -3.16
N GLU A 755 -17.05 -37.36 -2.83
CA GLU A 755 -18.46 -37.33 -2.40
C GLU A 755 -19.44 -37.61 -3.55
N ALA A 756 -19.21 -37.10 -4.76
CA ALA A 756 -20.04 -37.40 -5.93
C ALA A 756 -19.93 -38.88 -6.39
N GLN A 757 -18.80 -39.54 -6.11
CA GLN A 757 -18.65 -40.99 -6.34
C GLN A 757 -19.18 -41.85 -5.18
N ALA A 758 -19.20 -41.33 -3.94
CA ALA A 758 -19.78 -41.99 -2.77
C ALA A 758 -21.32 -41.98 -2.82
N ASP A 759 -21.93 -40.85 -3.22
CA ASP A 759 -23.39 -40.73 -3.39
C ASP A 759 -23.94 -41.59 -4.52
N ALA A 760 -23.11 -41.94 -5.50
CA ALA A 760 -23.46 -42.89 -6.56
C ALA A 760 -23.38 -44.37 -6.11
N LYS A 761 -22.82 -44.68 -4.93
CA LYS A 761 -22.62 -46.06 -4.44
C LYS A 761 -23.28 -46.38 -3.10
N GLU A 762 -23.75 -45.41 -2.32
CA GLU A 762 -24.41 -45.67 -1.03
C GLU A 762 -25.88 -45.24 -0.96
N VAL A 763 -26.67 -45.54 -1.99
CA VAL A 763 -28.10 -45.80 -1.78
C VAL A 763 -28.25 -47.27 -1.36
N ASN A 764 -27.91 -47.56 -0.10
CA ASN A 764 -28.38 -48.68 0.74
C ASN A 764 -27.29 -49.11 1.76
N ASN A 765 -27.18 -48.42 2.90
CA ASN A 765 -27.33 -49.02 4.24
C ASN A 765 -26.84 -48.12 5.39
N SER A 766 -27.63 -48.15 6.46
CA SER A 766 -27.31 -47.86 7.88
C SER A 766 -26.94 -46.44 8.31
N PHE A 767 -27.98 -45.70 8.70
CA PHE A 767 -27.93 -44.76 9.83
C PHE A 767 -27.63 -45.54 11.13
N ASP A 768 -26.45 -45.36 11.74
CA ASP A 768 -26.24 -45.47 13.19
C ASP A 768 -24.79 -45.07 13.56
N ALA A 769 -24.55 -43.75 13.67
CA ALA A 769 -23.43 -43.20 14.43
C ALA A 769 -23.83 -41.83 14.95
N SER A 770 -23.86 -41.67 16.28
CA SER A 770 -24.12 -40.38 16.92
C SER A 770 -22.92 -39.45 16.74
N ILE A 771 -22.99 -38.57 15.74
CA ILE A 771 -21.99 -37.52 15.50
C ILE A 771 -22.37 -36.30 16.36
N GLU A 772 -21.47 -35.86 17.25
CA GLU A 772 -21.64 -34.62 18.02
C GLU A 772 -21.15 -33.40 17.22
N LEU A 773 -21.89 -32.29 17.33
CA LEU A 773 -21.63 -31.03 16.63
C LEU A 773 -20.51 -30.25 17.32
N SER A 774 -19.40 -30.02 16.61
CA SER A 774 -18.26 -29.19 17.04
C SER A 774 -17.66 -28.45 15.84
N GLU A 775 -16.80 -27.44 16.07
CA GLU A 775 -16.18 -26.64 15.00
C GLU A 775 -15.36 -27.47 13.99
N THR A 776 -14.87 -28.63 14.40
CA THR A 776 -14.10 -29.55 13.53
C THR A 776 -14.98 -30.58 12.82
N THR A 777 -16.22 -30.80 13.28
CA THR A 777 -17.17 -31.77 12.72
C THR A 777 -18.33 -31.13 11.95
N ILE A 778 -18.46 -29.80 11.97
CA ILE A 778 -19.54 -29.06 11.29
C ILE A 778 -19.62 -29.34 9.78
N TYR A 779 -18.48 -29.65 9.15
CA TYR A 779 -18.38 -29.96 7.72
C TYR A 779 -18.77 -31.41 7.35
N LYS A 780 -19.02 -32.28 8.33
CA LYS A 780 -19.34 -33.70 8.12
C LYS A 780 -20.81 -34.04 8.36
N ILE A 781 -21.62 -33.04 8.69
CA ILE A 781 -23.02 -33.20 9.07
C ILE A 781 -23.85 -32.49 8.02
N ASP A 782 -24.76 -33.23 7.38
CA ASP A 782 -25.70 -32.67 6.41
C ASP A 782 -26.45 -31.48 7.05
N PRO A 783 -26.44 -30.28 6.45
CA PRO A 783 -27.19 -29.13 6.96
C PRO A 783 -28.71 -29.39 7.06
N MET A 784 -29.22 -30.45 6.43
CA MET A 784 -30.60 -30.92 6.51
C MET A 784 -30.81 -32.04 7.54
N ILE A 785 -29.85 -32.32 8.42
CA ILE A 785 -29.98 -33.37 9.44
C ILE A 785 -31.23 -33.14 10.30
N ASN A 786 -32.02 -34.20 10.51
CA ASN A 786 -33.31 -34.21 11.20
C ASN A 786 -34.46 -33.41 10.55
N MET A 787 -34.32 -32.86 9.35
CA MET A 787 -35.40 -32.12 8.66
C MET A 787 -36.46 -33.04 8.00
N GLY A 788 -36.23 -34.36 7.92
CA GLY A 788 -37.19 -35.29 7.33
C GLY A 788 -37.54 -34.95 5.88
N GLN A 789 -38.81 -34.65 5.59
CA GLN A 789 -39.28 -34.17 4.26
C GLN A 789 -39.51 -32.64 4.20
N MET A 790 -39.13 -31.89 5.23
CA MET A 790 -39.35 -30.45 5.29
C MET A 790 -38.14 -29.69 4.72
N SER A 791 -38.43 -28.61 3.99
CA SER A 791 -37.45 -27.70 3.42
C SER A 791 -37.35 -26.43 4.28
N PRO A 792 -36.19 -25.73 4.33
CA PRO A 792 -36.09 -24.42 4.99
C PRO A 792 -37.14 -23.40 4.50
N TYR A 793 -37.62 -23.55 3.26
CA TYR A 793 -38.68 -22.70 2.68
C TYR A 793 -40.06 -22.92 3.29
N ASP A 794 -40.30 -24.04 3.97
CA ASP A 794 -41.57 -24.32 4.66
C ASP A 794 -41.74 -23.47 5.92
N PHE A 795 -40.66 -22.88 6.45
CA PHE A 795 -40.66 -22.03 7.65
C PHE A 795 -40.69 -20.52 7.37
N VAL A 796 -40.73 -20.13 6.09
CA VAL A 796 -40.68 -18.70 5.69
C VAL A 796 -42.09 -18.06 5.67
N ASN A 797 -43.16 -18.85 5.84
CA ASN A 797 -44.55 -18.39 5.74
C ASN A 797 -45.42 -18.60 7.00
N ASP A 798 -44.83 -18.74 8.18
CA ASP A 798 -45.57 -18.74 9.47
C ASP A 798 -45.20 -17.56 10.37
#